data_AF-K9IN83-F1
#
_entry.id   AF-K9IN83-F1
#
_cell.length_a   1.000
_cell.length_b   1.000
_cell.length_c   1.000
_cell.angle_alpha   90.00
_cell.angle_beta   90.00
_cell.angle_gamma   90.00
#
_symmetry.space_group_name_H-M   'P 1'
#
loop_
_entity.id
_entity.type
_entity.pdbx_description
1 polymer ?
#
loop_
_entity_poly.entity_id
_entity_poly.type
_entity_poly.pdbx_seq_one_letter_code
_entity_poly.pdbx_strand_id
1 'polypeptide(L)'
;MSHPDCRLNLGTLRGVSSVVGPRGVGASPGDKKSKNKSTRGKKKSIFENYMSKEDVSEGLKRGTLIQGVLRINPKKFHEAFIPSPDGDRDIFIDGVVARNRALNGDLVVVKLLPEEEWKVIKPESSDKETEGAYESDLPEELCGSHLQQPLKGHDDSPDVIVEAQCDDSGWEDGHGSTPDVLVDGVGKLAVRVPEMGKEDAGVPVTKDESTSMTQDTSTVPEKSLQRSAKVVYIVEKKHSRAATGFLKLLTDKNSELFRKYALFSPSDHRVPRIYVPLKDCPQEFVTRPKDYANTLFICRIVDWKEDSNFALGQLAKSLGQAGEIEPETEGILTEYGVDFSDFSSEVLECLPQGLPWKIPPEEFSRRRDLRKDCIFTIDPSTARDLDDALSCKPLADGNIYEVGVHIADVSYFVPEGSELDKVAAQRATSVYLVQKVVPMLPRVLCEELCSLNPMTDKLTFSVIWTLTSEGKILSEWFGRTIIRSCTKLSYEHAQSMIESPTQRIPEEELPPVSPEHTSEEVHQAVLNLHRIAKELRKQRFLDGALRLDQLKLAFTLDHETGLPQGCYIYEYRDSNKLVEEFMLLANMAVAHRIHHSFPERALLRRHPPPQTKMLNDLVEFCDQMGLPMDFSSAGALNKSLTKIFGDDKYSLARKEVLTNMCSRPMQMALYFCSGVLRDEVQFQHYALNVPLYTHFTSPIRRFADVMVHRLLAASLGHSAPPDVEPGAVQKQADHCNDRRMASKRVQELSTSLFFAVLVRESGPLESEAMVMGVLNQAFDVLVLRYGVQKRIYCNALPLRAHHFQRVGKKPVLTLTWEPEDTEQEPVQQVITIFSLVEVVLQAEAAALKYSALLKRPGTGDHLDLQDKEECDHDRDLEQED
;
A
#
# COMPACT_ATOMS: atom_id res chain seq x y z
N MET A 1 51.17 -5.44 -47.04
CA MET A 1 51.70 -6.76 -46.66
C MET A 1 50.51 -7.58 -46.20
N SER A 2 49.76 -8.16 -47.14
CA SER A 2 49.87 -9.54 -47.64
C SER A 2 49.14 -10.57 -46.74
N HIS A 3 47.82 -10.65 -46.98
CA HIS A 3 46.92 -11.82 -47.16
C HIS A 3 47.56 -13.22 -47.38
N PRO A 4 46.80 -14.36 -47.45
CA PRO A 4 45.33 -14.54 -47.34
C PRO A 4 44.79 -15.84 -46.62
N ASP A 5 43.46 -15.83 -46.39
CA ASP A 5 42.38 -16.80 -46.76
C ASP A 5 42.58 -18.34 -46.76
N CYS A 6 41.56 -19.11 -46.33
CA CYS A 6 40.48 -19.55 -47.23
C CYS A 6 39.39 -20.43 -46.57
N ARG A 7 38.12 -20.16 -46.94
CA ARG A 7 36.92 -21.01 -46.83
C ARG A 7 36.97 -22.17 -47.84
N LEU A 8 36.12 -23.19 -47.68
CA LEU A 8 35.22 -23.67 -48.76
C LEU A 8 34.06 -24.56 -48.26
N ASN A 9 32.92 -24.36 -48.93
CA ASN A 9 31.62 -25.03 -48.84
C ASN A 9 31.43 -25.96 -50.06
N LEU A 10 30.24 -26.61 -50.15
CA LEU A 10 29.63 -27.39 -51.25
C LEU A 10 29.92 -28.91 -51.23
N GLY A 11 28.99 -29.84 -51.47
CA GLY A 11 27.57 -29.79 -51.86
C GLY A 11 27.21 -31.01 -52.75
N THR A 12 26.06 -31.66 -52.46
CA THR A 12 25.12 -32.37 -53.38
C THR A 12 25.48 -33.71 -54.08
N LEU A 13 24.58 -34.72 -53.97
CA LEU A 13 23.56 -35.19 -54.97
C LEU A 13 23.36 -36.73 -55.15
N ARG A 14 22.08 -37.09 -55.44
CA ARG A 14 21.46 -38.33 -56.00
C ARG A 14 21.03 -39.44 -55.01
N GLY A 15 19.83 -40.05 -55.07
CA GLY A 15 18.66 -39.92 -55.95
C GLY A 15 17.80 -41.21 -55.94
N VAL A 16 16.51 -41.07 -56.33
CA VAL A 16 15.57 -42.10 -56.90
C VAL A 16 14.91 -43.08 -55.90
N SER A 17 13.61 -42.93 -55.55
CA SER A 17 12.35 -43.39 -56.20
C SER A 17 12.08 -44.91 -56.16
N SER A 18 11.01 -45.33 -55.47
CA SER A 18 9.76 -45.92 -56.04
C SER A 18 9.12 -47.01 -55.15
N VAL A 19 7.89 -46.69 -54.72
CA VAL A 19 6.65 -47.50 -54.55
C VAL A 19 6.73 -49.03 -54.71
N VAL A 20 6.08 -49.76 -53.79
CA VAL A 20 4.98 -50.75 -54.02
C VAL A 20 4.80 -51.60 -52.74
N GLY A 21 3.59 -51.54 -52.15
CA GLY A 21 3.11 -52.58 -51.21
C GLY A 21 2.43 -53.72 -51.97
N PRO A 22 2.19 -54.88 -51.33
CA PRO A 22 0.79 -55.13 -50.97
C PRO A 22 0.55 -55.98 -49.70
N ARG A 23 -0.60 -55.68 -49.06
CA ARG A 23 -1.62 -56.55 -48.43
C ARG A 23 -1.22 -57.90 -47.81
N GLY A 24 -1.72 -58.14 -46.59
CA GLY A 24 -2.55 -59.32 -46.33
C GLY A 24 -2.47 -60.01 -44.94
N VAL A 25 -3.55 -59.85 -44.17
CA VAL A 25 -4.26 -60.89 -43.37
C VAL A 25 -3.59 -61.48 -42.10
N GLY A 26 -4.13 -61.07 -40.94
CA GLY A 26 -4.83 -61.93 -39.96
C GLY A 26 -4.07 -62.99 -39.16
N ALA A 27 -4.02 -62.81 -37.83
CA ALA A 27 -4.49 -63.76 -36.79
C ALA A 27 -3.84 -63.49 -35.41
N SER A 28 -4.67 -63.27 -34.38
CA SER A 28 -4.33 -63.52 -32.96
C SER A 28 -4.47 -65.03 -32.65
N PRO A 29 -4.20 -65.57 -31.43
CA PRO A 29 -3.59 -65.03 -30.21
C PRO A 29 -2.50 -65.96 -29.61
N GLY A 30 -1.79 -65.52 -28.55
CA GLY A 30 -0.90 -66.44 -27.81
C GLY A 30 -0.22 -65.82 -26.60
N ASP A 31 -0.89 -65.89 -25.45
CA ASP A 31 -0.38 -65.62 -24.11
C ASP A 31 0.99 -66.25 -23.83
N LYS A 32 1.99 -65.43 -23.49
CA LYS A 32 3.06 -65.80 -22.54
C LYS A 32 3.48 -64.59 -21.69
N LYS A 33 2.98 -64.59 -20.45
CA LYS A 33 3.50 -63.82 -19.32
C LYS A 33 5.03 -64.01 -19.21
N SER A 34 5.80 -62.94 -19.36
CA SER A 34 7.10 -62.82 -18.69
C SER A 34 7.11 -61.57 -17.80
N LYS A 35 7.01 -61.80 -16.49
CA LYS A 35 7.31 -60.81 -15.46
C LYS A 35 8.75 -60.33 -15.66
N ASN A 36 8.95 -59.07 -16.05
CA ASN A 36 10.20 -58.37 -15.79
C ASN A 36 9.96 -57.23 -14.80
N LYS A 37 10.37 -57.52 -13.56
CA LYS A 37 10.54 -56.57 -12.46
C LYS A 37 11.65 -55.59 -12.86
N SER A 38 11.30 -54.35 -13.17
CA SER A 38 12.22 -53.21 -13.09
C SER A 38 11.65 -52.16 -12.14
N THR A 39 11.58 -52.49 -10.86
CA THR A 39 11.40 -51.50 -9.80
C THR A 39 12.71 -50.73 -9.61
N ARG A 40 12.95 -49.73 -10.44
CA ARG A 40 13.73 -48.56 -10.05
C ARG A 40 12.69 -47.60 -9.47
N GLY A 41 12.61 -47.51 -8.14
CA GLY A 41 11.61 -46.70 -7.45
C GLY A 41 11.71 -45.24 -7.88
N LYS A 42 10.83 -44.79 -8.78
CA LYS A 42 10.60 -43.37 -9.00
C LYS A 42 10.03 -42.83 -7.69
N LYS A 43 10.73 -41.87 -7.07
CA LYS A 43 10.16 -41.09 -5.97
C LYS A 43 8.80 -40.55 -6.43
N LYS A 44 7.77 -40.72 -5.60
CA LYS A 44 6.41 -40.28 -5.93
C LYS A 44 6.43 -38.75 -5.94
N SER A 45 6.07 -38.11 -7.05
CA SER A 45 6.00 -36.65 -7.15
C SER A 45 4.93 -36.13 -6.18
N ILE A 46 5.27 -35.09 -5.41
CA ILE A 46 4.36 -34.42 -4.48
C ILE A 46 3.52 -33.39 -5.24
N PHE A 47 4.17 -32.64 -6.13
CA PHE A 47 3.54 -31.62 -6.96
C PHE A 47 3.27 -32.12 -8.39
N GLU A 48 2.28 -31.53 -9.04
CA GLU A 48 1.99 -31.79 -10.46
C GLU A 48 3.00 -31.04 -11.35
N ASN A 49 3.41 -31.68 -12.45
CA ASN A 49 4.32 -31.08 -13.41
C ASN A 49 3.62 -29.95 -14.14
N TYR A 50 4.35 -28.85 -14.41
CA TYR A 50 3.77 -27.73 -15.15
C TYR A 50 3.41 -28.15 -16.58
N MET A 51 2.34 -27.55 -17.10
CA MET A 51 1.93 -27.71 -18.50
C MET A 51 2.97 -27.10 -19.46
N SER A 52 2.95 -27.54 -20.73
CA SER A 52 3.78 -26.93 -21.77
C SER A 52 3.31 -25.50 -22.09
N LYS A 53 4.19 -24.67 -22.64
CA LYS A 53 3.83 -23.28 -22.99
C LYS A 53 2.77 -23.24 -24.08
N GLU A 54 2.83 -24.21 -24.99
CA GLU A 54 1.90 -24.39 -26.10
C GLU A 54 0.50 -24.70 -25.58
N ASP A 55 0.37 -25.69 -24.69
CA ASP A 55 -0.92 -26.06 -24.09
C ASP A 55 -1.52 -24.92 -23.25
N VAL A 56 -0.67 -24.18 -22.53
CA VAL A 56 -1.10 -23.00 -21.77
C VAL A 56 -1.64 -21.91 -22.71
N SER A 57 -0.92 -21.62 -23.79
CA SER A 57 -1.35 -20.61 -24.77
C SER A 57 -2.67 -20.99 -25.44
N GLU A 58 -2.82 -22.26 -25.86
CA GLU A 58 -4.07 -22.75 -26.43
C GLU A 58 -5.21 -22.74 -25.40
N GLY A 59 -4.93 -23.15 -24.16
CA GLY A 59 -5.91 -23.20 -23.09
C GLY A 59 -6.44 -21.83 -22.68
N LEU A 60 -5.57 -20.80 -22.67
CA LEU A 60 -5.96 -19.40 -22.46
C LEU A 60 -6.79 -18.87 -23.63
N LYS A 61 -6.40 -19.15 -24.88
CA LYS A 61 -7.17 -18.74 -26.08
C LYS A 61 -8.56 -19.36 -26.13
N ARG A 62 -8.71 -20.61 -25.67
CA ARG A 62 -10.01 -21.31 -25.60
C ARG A 62 -10.84 -20.95 -24.37
N GLY A 63 -10.29 -20.20 -23.41
CA GLY A 63 -10.95 -19.89 -22.13
C GLY A 63 -11.06 -21.06 -21.16
N THR A 64 -10.39 -22.19 -21.43
CA THR A 64 -10.35 -23.36 -20.52
C THR A 64 -9.38 -23.18 -19.35
N LEU A 65 -8.47 -22.22 -19.47
CA LEU A 65 -7.51 -21.82 -18.44
C LEU A 65 -7.71 -20.35 -18.12
N ILE A 66 -7.41 -19.98 -16.87
CA ILE A 66 -7.57 -18.60 -16.38
C ILE A 66 -6.21 -18.11 -15.89
N GLN A 67 -5.84 -16.89 -16.26
CA GLN A 67 -4.64 -16.22 -15.80
C GLN A 67 -4.99 -15.20 -14.71
N GLY A 68 -4.18 -15.12 -13.65
CA GLY A 68 -4.38 -14.14 -12.59
C GLY A 68 -3.17 -14.03 -11.65
N VAL A 69 -3.12 -12.94 -10.90
CA VAL A 69 -2.08 -12.71 -9.87
C VAL A 69 -2.45 -13.48 -8.61
N LEU A 70 -1.54 -14.32 -8.12
CA LEU A 70 -1.76 -15.16 -6.95
C LEU A 70 -1.63 -14.37 -5.65
N ARG A 71 -2.60 -14.50 -4.75
CA ARG A 71 -2.58 -13.97 -3.39
C ARG A 71 -2.68 -15.11 -2.39
N ILE A 72 -1.72 -15.21 -1.48
CA ILE A 72 -1.69 -16.23 -0.42
C ILE A 72 -2.18 -15.59 0.88
N ASN A 73 -3.09 -16.26 1.60
CA ASN A 73 -3.56 -15.79 2.90
C ASN A 73 -2.39 -15.83 3.92
N PRO A 74 -1.99 -14.70 4.51
CA PRO A 74 -0.87 -14.67 5.45
C PRO A 74 -1.16 -15.35 6.79
N LYS A 75 -2.45 -15.44 7.21
CA LYS A 75 -2.86 -16.12 8.45
C LYS A 75 -2.98 -17.63 8.25
N LYS A 76 -3.47 -18.04 7.08
CA LYS A 76 -3.67 -19.45 6.69
C LYS A 76 -3.00 -19.72 5.36
N PHE A 77 -1.70 -19.97 5.36
CA PHE A 77 -0.90 -20.12 4.13
C PHE A 77 -1.33 -21.28 3.21
N HIS A 78 -2.21 -22.18 3.67
CA HIS A 78 -2.83 -23.21 2.84
C HIS A 78 -3.90 -22.64 1.89
N GLU A 79 -4.45 -21.48 2.18
CA GLU A 79 -5.47 -20.82 1.36
C GLU A 79 -4.81 -19.80 0.42
N ALA A 80 -5.13 -19.88 -0.86
CA ALA A 80 -4.72 -18.89 -1.84
C ALA A 80 -5.83 -18.56 -2.83
N PHE A 81 -5.70 -17.42 -3.51
CA PHE A 81 -6.75 -16.85 -4.34
C PHE A 81 -6.14 -16.21 -5.60
N ILE A 82 -6.89 -16.24 -6.71
CA ILE A 82 -6.63 -15.38 -7.86
C ILE A 82 -7.88 -14.57 -8.20
N PRO A 83 -7.75 -13.34 -8.73
CA PRO A 83 -8.90 -12.57 -9.17
C PRO A 83 -9.63 -13.28 -10.32
N SER A 84 -10.96 -13.26 -10.28
CA SER A 84 -11.79 -13.78 -11.37
C SER A 84 -11.82 -12.77 -12.54
N PRO A 85 -11.64 -13.20 -13.80
CA PRO A 85 -11.76 -12.31 -14.96
C PRO A 85 -13.13 -11.63 -15.07
N ASP A 86 -14.17 -12.30 -14.57
CA ASP A 86 -15.57 -11.86 -14.66
C ASP A 86 -15.91 -10.77 -13.62
N GLY A 87 -14.98 -10.40 -12.72
CA GLY A 87 -15.20 -9.41 -11.66
C GLY A 87 -16.02 -9.94 -10.45
N ASP A 88 -16.34 -11.22 -10.46
CA ASP A 88 -17.00 -11.94 -9.35
C ASP A 88 -16.03 -12.25 -8.18
N ARG A 89 -16.43 -13.13 -7.26
CA ARG A 89 -15.56 -13.62 -6.19
C ARG A 89 -14.29 -14.25 -6.76
N ASP A 90 -13.18 -14.04 -6.05
CA ASP A 90 -11.91 -14.66 -6.36
C ASP A 90 -12.02 -16.19 -6.50
N ILE A 91 -11.20 -16.77 -7.36
CA ILE A 91 -11.10 -18.21 -7.53
C ILE A 91 -10.21 -18.75 -6.41
N PHE A 92 -10.70 -19.73 -5.67
CA PHE A 92 -10.03 -20.34 -4.54
C PHE A 92 -9.04 -21.43 -4.97
N ILE A 93 -7.88 -21.47 -4.32
CA ILE A 93 -6.84 -22.47 -4.49
C ILE A 93 -6.64 -23.18 -3.15
N ASP A 94 -7.15 -24.40 -3.06
CA ASP A 94 -7.18 -25.20 -1.83
C ASP A 94 -5.87 -25.97 -1.62
N GLY A 95 -5.02 -25.47 -0.72
CA GLY A 95 -3.81 -26.14 -0.28
C GLY A 95 -2.57 -25.86 -1.12
N VAL A 96 -1.41 -26.18 -0.51
CA VAL A 96 -0.09 -25.94 -1.10
C VAL A 96 0.15 -26.77 -2.37
N VAL A 97 -0.44 -27.97 -2.45
CA VAL A 97 -0.32 -28.85 -3.62
C VAL A 97 -1.04 -28.25 -4.84
N ALA A 98 -2.28 -27.77 -4.67
CA ALA A 98 -3.03 -27.11 -5.74
C ALA A 98 -2.38 -25.79 -6.16
N ARG A 99 -1.73 -25.08 -5.22
CA ARG A 99 -0.93 -23.89 -5.51
C ARG A 99 0.31 -24.17 -6.37
N ASN A 100 0.75 -25.43 -6.43
CA ASN A 100 1.82 -25.93 -7.29
C ASN A 100 3.05 -25.02 -7.32
N ARG A 101 3.68 -24.86 -6.15
CA ARG A 101 4.97 -24.17 -5.96
C ARG A 101 5.01 -22.68 -6.38
N ALA A 102 3.86 -22.08 -6.69
CA ALA A 102 3.75 -20.65 -6.90
C ALA A 102 3.85 -19.88 -5.58
N LEU A 103 4.38 -18.65 -5.65
CA LEU A 103 4.57 -17.75 -4.52
C LEU A 103 3.62 -16.55 -4.61
N ASN A 104 3.45 -15.86 -3.49
CA ASN A 104 2.59 -14.69 -3.42
C ASN A 104 3.03 -13.62 -4.43
N GLY A 105 2.09 -13.08 -5.20
CA GLY A 105 2.32 -12.07 -6.23
C GLY A 105 2.68 -12.61 -7.61
N ASP A 106 2.97 -13.91 -7.75
CA ASP A 106 3.26 -14.50 -9.07
C ASP A 106 2.05 -14.41 -10.02
N LEU A 107 2.33 -14.22 -11.32
CA LEU A 107 1.32 -14.34 -12.36
C LEU A 107 1.20 -15.81 -12.76
N VAL A 108 0.07 -16.43 -12.45
CA VAL A 108 -0.14 -17.88 -12.62
C VAL A 108 -1.27 -18.16 -13.60
N VAL A 109 -1.25 -19.37 -14.17
CA VAL A 109 -2.36 -19.95 -14.90
C VAL A 109 -2.96 -21.07 -14.09
N VAL A 110 -4.28 -21.05 -13.96
CA VAL A 110 -5.05 -22.06 -13.24
C VAL A 110 -6.02 -22.78 -14.16
N LYS A 111 -6.32 -24.03 -13.79
CA LYS A 111 -7.40 -24.83 -14.36
C LYS A 111 -8.48 -24.99 -13.31
N LEU A 112 -9.72 -24.65 -13.66
CA LEU A 112 -10.88 -24.88 -12.79
C LEU A 112 -11.05 -26.38 -12.52
N LEU A 113 -11.38 -26.69 -11.26
CA LEU A 113 -11.80 -28.02 -10.87
C LEU A 113 -13.27 -28.25 -11.25
N PRO A 114 -13.71 -29.50 -11.39
CA PRO A 114 -15.13 -29.84 -11.53
C PRO A 114 -15.96 -29.21 -10.41
N GLU A 115 -17.23 -28.88 -10.68
CA GLU A 115 -18.12 -28.20 -9.73
C GLU A 115 -18.32 -28.99 -8.43
N GLU A 116 -18.23 -30.33 -8.50
CA GLU A 116 -18.33 -31.22 -7.34
C GLU A 116 -17.17 -31.06 -6.36
N GLU A 117 -16.05 -30.48 -6.80
CA GLU A 117 -14.86 -30.21 -5.98
C GLU A 117 -14.82 -28.76 -5.47
N TRP A 118 -15.80 -27.92 -5.83
CA TRP A 118 -15.85 -26.54 -5.38
C TRP A 118 -16.13 -26.46 -3.87
N LYS A 119 -15.43 -25.56 -3.19
CA LYS A 119 -15.47 -25.43 -1.74
C LYS A 119 -16.44 -24.35 -1.30
N VAL A 120 -17.10 -24.59 -0.17
CA VAL A 120 -17.82 -23.56 0.57
C VAL A 120 -16.83 -22.90 1.53
N ILE A 121 -16.38 -21.69 1.21
CA ILE A 121 -15.60 -20.89 2.15
C ILE A 121 -16.60 -20.20 3.08
N LYS A 122 -16.60 -20.61 4.35
CA LYS A 122 -17.32 -19.86 5.37
C LYS A 122 -16.56 -18.53 5.60
N PRO A 123 -17.23 -17.37 5.55
CA PRO A 123 -16.59 -16.12 5.99
C PRO A 123 -16.06 -16.30 7.42
N GLU A 124 -14.94 -15.65 7.75
CA GLU A 124 -14.06 -15.83 8.93
C GLU A 124 -14.71 -15.73 10.34
N SER A 125 -16.01 -15.99 10.51
CA SER A 125 -16.72 -15.98 11.79
C SER A 125 -16.77 -17.32 12.52
N SER A 126 -15.99 -18.33 12.11
CA SER A 126 -15.95 -19.62 12.82
C SER A 126 -14.58 -20.30 12.71
N ASP A 127 -13.60 -19.83 13.46
CA ASP A 127 -12.38 -20.60 13.68
C ASP A 127 -12.60 -21.52 14.89
N LYS A 128 -12.63 -22.83 14.62
CA LYS A 128 -12.17 -23.83 15.58
C LYS A 128 -10.68 -23.97 15.33
N GLU A 129 -9.86 -23.58 16.29
CA GLU A 129 -8.43 -23.84 16.26
C GLU A 129 -8.16 -25.35 16.24
N THR A 130 -7.16 -25.74 15.45
CA THR A 130 -6.47 -27.01 15.59
C THR A 130 -5.23 -26.72 16.42
N GLU A 131 -5.31 -27.00 17.72
CA GLU A 131 -4.11 -27.26 18.52
C GLU A 131 -3.40 -28.50 17.94
N GLY A 132 -2.08 -28.43 17.83
CA GLY A 132 -1.25 -29.60 17.51
C GLY A 132 -0.13 -29.36 16.51
N ALA A 133 0.86 -28.52 16.87
CA ALA A 133 2.27 -28.68 16.46
C ALA A 133 3.19 -27.68 17.19
N TYR A 134 3.04 -27.57 18.52
CA TYR A 134 4.13 -27.11 19.38
C TYR A 134 4.30 -28.16 20.49
N GLU A 135 5.22 -29.10 20.30
CA GLU A 135 5.87 -29.77 21.44
C GLU A 135 7.13 -28.94 21.71
N SER A 136 7.14 -28.15 22.79
CA SER A 136 7.54 -28.53 24.15
C SER A 136 9.06 -28.71 24.25
N ASP A 137 9.74 -27.77 24.92
CA ASP A 137 10.91 -27.98 25.80
C ASP A 137 11.59 -26.64 26.12
N LEU A 138 11.15 -25.95 27.18
CA LEU A 138 12.01 -25.07 27.98
C LEU A 138 11.63 -25.16 29.47
N PRO A 139 12.59 -25.41 30.38
CA PRO A 139 12.37 -25.34 31.83
C PRO A 139 12.52 -23.91 32.38
N GLU A 140 11.81 -23.66 33.49
CA GLU A 140 11.72 -22.42 34.27
C GLU A 140 12.94 -22.13 35.18
N GLU A 141 12.93 -20.89 35.68
CA GLU A 141 13.59 -20.30 36.87
C GLU A 141 15.03 -19.72 36.74
N LEU A 142 15.16 -18.39 36.83
CA LEU A 142 15.50 -17.70 38.10
C LEU A 142 15.53 -16.16 37.97
N CYS A 143 14.91 -15.52 38.96
CA CYS A 143 14.78 -14.08 39.18
C CYS A 143 16.05 -13.48 39.82
N GLY A 144 16.35 -12.20 39.54
CA GLY A 144 17.42 -11.43 40.16
C GLY A 144 17.29 -9.92 39.92
N SER A 145 16.90 -9.21 40.97
CA SER A 145 16.67 -7.76 41.11
C SER A 145 17.84 -6.85 40.72
N HIS A 146 17.57 -5.68 40.12
CA HIS A 146 18.25 -4.43 40.48
C HIS A 146 17.49 -3.14 40.10
N LEU A 147 17.70 -2.13 40.93
CA LEU A 147 17.00 -0.87 41.13
C LEU A 147 17.29 0.24 40.09
N GLN A 148 16.32 1.15 39.99
CA GLN A 148 16.24 2.42 39.24
C GLN A 148 17.39 3.41 39.48
N GLN A 149 17.66 4.29 38.48
CA GLN A 149 17.54 5.75 38.66
C GLN A 149 17.59 6.53 37.32
N PRO A 150 16.96 7.74 37.24
CA PRO A 150 16.70 8.46 35.99
C PRO A 150 17.71 9.60 35.73
N LEU A 151 17.90 9.99 34.46
CA LEU A 151 18.57 11.23 34.09
C LEU A 151 17.70 12.05 33.12
N LYS A 152 17.39 13.28 33.57
CA LYS A 152 16.80 14.39 32.82
C LYS A 152 17.88 15.07 31.98
N GLY A 153 17.52 15.47 30.76
CA GLY A 153 18.26 16.44 29.96
C GLY A 153 17.44 16.85 28.74
N HIS A 154 17.07 18.13 28.68
CA HIS A 154 16.47 18.83 27.54
C HIS A 154 17.42 18.78 26.33
N ASP A 155 16.90 18.57 25.12
CA ASP A 155 17.23 19.38 23.94
C ASP A 155 16.28 19.07 22.78
N ASP A 156 15.87 20.14 22.08
CA ASP A 156 14.99 20.13 20.91
C ASP A 156 15.66 19.37 19.74
N SER A 157 15.01 18.28 19.31
CA SER A 157 15.46 17.43 18.20
C SER A 157 14.52 17.60 16.99
N PRO A 158 15.03 17.87 15.78
CA PRO A 158 14.19 18.06 14.60
C PRO A 158 13.48 16.76 14.17
N ASP A 159 12.17 16.87 13.95
CA ASP A 159 11.31 15.77 13.53
C ASP A 159 11.72 15.19 12.18
N VAL A 160 11.79 13.85 12.09
CA VAL A 160 11.99 13.14 10.82
C VAL A 160 10.62 12.78 10.25
N ILE A 161 10.07 13.69 9.46
CA ILE A 161 8.82 13.44 8.73
C ILE A 161 9.11 12.47 7.58
N VAL A 162 8.58 11.25 7.72
CA VAL A 162 8.59 10.23 6.69
C VAL A 162 7.44 10.55 5.75
N GLU A 163 7.75 11.05 4.56
CA GLU A 163 6.70 11.44 3.62
C GLU A 163 5.74 10.30 3.32
N ALA A 164 4.51 10.54 3.76
CA ALA A 164 3.32 10.17 3.06
C ALA A 164 3.41 10.70 1.62
N GLN A 165 3.38 9.81 0.63
CA GLN A 165 2.92 10.20 -0.71
C GLN A 165 1.63 11.01 -0.53
N CYS A 166 1.43 12.07 -1.32
CA CYS A 166 0.10 12.55 -1.68
C CYS A 166 -0.64 11.41 -2.37
N ASP A 167 -1.01 10.40 -1.59
CA ASP A 167 -2.24 9.67 -1.81
C ASP A 167 -3.30 10.74 -1.60
N ASP A 168 -4.04 11.02 -2.69
CA ASP A 168 -5.25 11.83 -2.68
C ASP A 168 -6.02 11.47 -1.43
N SER A 169 -5.93 12.33 -0.42
CA SER A 169 -7.07 13.14 -0.04
C SER A 169 -6.76 14.15 1.13
N GLY A 170 -7.62 15.14 1.47
CA GLY A 170 -7.64 16.08 2.66
C GLY A 170 -9.08 16.42 3.21
N TRP A 171 -9.35 16.53 4.53
CA TRP A 171 -10.60 16.88 5.29
C TRP A 171 -10.23 17.68 6.53
N GLU A 172 -11.16 18.52 6.99
CA GLU A 172 -11.03 19.49 8.08
C GLU A 172 -12.37 19.65 8.83
N ASP A 173 -12.30 20.14 10.07
CA ASP A 173 -13.41 20.54 10.95
C ASP A 173 -13.95 21.94 10.60
N GLY A 174 -15.24 22.17 10.81
CA GLY A 174 -15.90 23.44 10.52
C GLY A 174 -16.64 24.02 11.72
N HIS A 175 -16.11 25.09 12.31
CA HIS A 175 -16.88 26.04 13.11
C HIS A 175 -17.22 27.29 12.29
N GLY A 176 -18.49 27.68 12.25
CA GLY A 176 -18.95 28.93 11.64
C GLY A 176 -20.45 29.01 11.48
N SER A 177 -21.09 29.73 12.40
CA SER A 177 -22.53 29.86 12.65
C SER A 177 -23.29 30.76 11.64
N THR A 178 -24.63 30.61 11.65
CA THR A 178 -25.72 31.55 11.24
C THR A 178 -26.44 31.27 9.90
N PRO A 179 -27.68 31.78 9.68
CA PRO A 179 -28.93 31.15 10.12
C PRO A 179 -29.95 30.91 8.98
N ASP A 180 -30.93 30.06 9.26
CA ASP A 180 -32.10 29.74 8.44
C ASP A 180 -32.90 30.96 7.95
N VAL A 181 -33.25 30.97 6.67
CA VAL A 181 -34.44 31.66 6.13
C VAL A 181 -35.14 30.76 5.09
N LEU A 182 -36.34 30.32 5.44
CA LEU A 182 -37.33 29.70 4.55
C LEU A 182 -37.97 30.77 3.64
N VAL A 183 -38.29 30.43 2.36
CA VAL A 183 -39.63 30.59 1.71
C VAL A 183 -39.64 29.86 0.34
N ASP A 184 -40.51 28.84 0.28
CA ASP A 184 -41.53 28.42 -0.71
C ASP A 184 -41.48 28.79 -2.23
N GLY A 185 -41.93 27.85 -3.10
CA GLY A 185 -42.28 28.17 -4.50
C GLY A 185 -42.29 27.08 -5.61
N VAL A 186 -43.19 26.08 -5.52
CA VAL A 186 -44.02 25.44 -6.60
C VAL A 186 -43.41 24.93 -7.94
N GLY A 187 -43.75 23.67 -8.31
CA GLY A 187 -43.84 23.24 -9.72
C GLY A 187 -44.03 21.74 -10.01
N LYS A 188 -45.29 21.24 -9.99
CA LYS A 188 -45.72 19.88 -10.37
C LYS A 188 -45.46 19.55 -11.86
N LEU A 189 -45.11 18.30 -12.17
CA LEU A 189 -45.69 17.56 -13.30
C LEU A 189 -45.61 16.03 -13.08
N ALA A 190 -46.77 15.37 -13.18
CA ALA A 190 -46.98 13.95 -13.01
C ALA A 190 -47.35 13.30 -14.36
N VAL A 191 -46.90 12.07 -14.60
CA VAL A 191 -47.45 11.18 -15.64
C VAL A 191 -47.65 9.78 -15.05
N ARG A 192 -48.85 9.25 -15.29
CA ARG A 192 -49.44 7.97 -14.82
C ARG A 192 -49.13 6.82 -15.78
N VAL A 193 -49.10 5.58 -15.27
CA VAL A 193 -49.40 4.33 -16.01
C VAL A 193 -50.13 3.36 -15.04
N PRO A 194 -51.10 2.52 -15.50
CA PRO A 194 -52.27 2.09 -14.71
C PRO A 194 -52.25 0.64 -14.19
N GLU A 195 -53.17 0.36 -13.25
CA GLU A 195 -53.55 -0.97 -12.73
C GLU A 195 -54.68 -1.65 -13.54
N MET A 196 -54.62 -2.99 -13.59
CA MET A 196 -55.72 -3.98 -13.64
C MET A 196 -55.12 -5.28 -13.08
N GLY A 197 -55.78 -6.17 -12.33
CA GLY A 197 -57.15 -6.35 -11.84
C GLY A 197 -57.15 -7.67 -11.02
N LYS A 198 -58.06 -7.78 -10.04
CA LYS A 198 -58.21 -8.91 -9.09
C LYS A 198 -58.79 -10.18 -9.73
N GLU A 199 -58.51 -11.35 -9.15
CA GLU A 199 -59.52 -12.36 -8.80
C GLU A 199 -59.02 -13.32 -7.70
N ASP A 200 -59.95 -13.77 -6.87
CA ASP A 200 -59.81 -14.39 -5.54
C ASP A 200 -60.51 -15.76 -5.55
N ALA A 201 -59.96 -16.78 -4.87
CA ALA A 201 -60.70 -18.01 -4.49
C ALA A 201 -59.93 -18.90 -3.48
N GLY A 202 -60.27 -18.78 -2.20
CA GLY A 202 -60.91 -19.83 -1.38
C GLY A 202 -60.24 -21.20 -1.13
N VAL A 203 -59.94 -21.44 0.16
CA VAL A 203 -59.51 -22.69 0.85
C VAL A 203 -60.61 -23.78 0.85
N PRO A 204 -60.30 -25.08 1.09
CA PRO A 204 -60.61 -25.61 2.43
C PRO A 204 -59.60 -26.63 3.02
N VAL A 205 -59.64 -26.68 4.34
CA VAL A 205 -58.92 -27.56 5.29
C VAL A 205 -59.47 -28.99 5.28
N THR A 206 -58.62 -30.02 5.46
CA THR A 206 -58.93 -31.25 6.23
C THR A 206 -57.66 -32.00 6.65
N LYS A 207 -57.76 -32.67 7.80
CA LYS A 207 -56.73 -33.43 8.54
C LYS A 207 -56.46 -34.83 7.95
N ASP A 208 -55.26 -35.37 8.10
CA ASP A 208 -54.95 -36.54 8.97
C ASP A 208 -53.54 -37.11 8.72
N GLU A 209 -53.04 -37.82 9.74
CA GLU A 209 -51.69 -38.36 9.97
C GLU A 209 -51.22 -39.43 8.97
N SER A 210 -49.90 -39.50 8.69
CA SER A 210 -49.03 -40.65 9.02
C SER A 210 -47.66 -40.62 8.31
N THR A 211 -46.66 -40.92 9.14
CA THR A 211 -45.25 -41.28 8.99
C THR A 211 -44.74 -41.84 7.64
N SER A 212 -43.63 -41.28 7.11
CA SER A 212 -42.47 -42.10 6.69
C SER A 212 -41.20 -41.25 6.55
N MET A 213 -40.12 -41.66 7.23
CA MET A 213 -38.78 -41.11 7.08
C MET A 213 -38.17 -41.50 5.74
N THR A 214 -37.74 -40.52 4.96
CA THR A 214 -36.70 -40.68 3.94
C THR A 214 -35.81 -39.44 3.96
N GLN A 215 -34.50 -39.70 4.02
CA GLN A 215 -33.42 -38.72 4.05
C GLN A 215 -33.44 -37.87 2.78
N ASP A 216 -33.71 -36.58 2.91
CA ASP A 216 -33.39 -35.61 1.88
C ASP A 216 -32.01 -35.00 2.18
N THR A 217 -31.09 -35.29 1.27
CA THR A 217 -29.84 -34.57 1.06
C THR A 217 -30.13 -33.08 1.02
N SER A 218 -29.68 -32.36 2.06
CA SER A 218 -29.79 -30.91 2.12
C SER A 218 -29.12 -30.30 0.88
N THR A 219 -29.94 -29.80 -0.05
CA THR A 219 -29.54 -28.87 -1.09
C THR A 219 -28.94 -27.64 -0.41
N VAL A 220 -27.61 -27.57 -0.41
CA VAL A 220 -26.87 -26.36 -0.03
C VAL A 220 -27.30 -25.25 -1.00
N PRO A 221 -27.61 -24.03 -0.55
CA PRO A 221 -27.95 -22.95 -1.46
C PRO A 221 -26.78 -22.72 -2.43
N GLU A 222 -27.04 -22.71 -3.75
CA GLU A 222 -26.04 -22.44 -4.80
C GLU A 222 -25.25 -21.13 -4.57
N LYS A 223 -25.77 -20.23 -3.72
CA LYS A 223 -25.12 -18.97 -3.31
C LYS A 223 -23.86 -19.14 -2.44
N SER A 224 -23.44 -20.37 -2.09
CA SER A 224 -22.31 -20.62 -1.16
C SER A 224 -21.08 -21.30 -1.76
N LEU A 225 -21.14 -21.79 -3.00
CA LEU A 225 -20.04 -22.51 -3.64
C LEU A 225 -19.07 -21.52 -4.30
N GLN A 226 -17.79 -21.57 -3.91
CA GLN A 226 -16.74 -20.75 -4.50
C GLN A 226 -15.93 -21.58 -5.50
N ARG A 227 -15.78 -21.03 -6.71
CA ARG A 227 -14.99 -21.64 -7.80
C ARG A 227 -13.61 -22.02 -7.28
N SER A 228 -13.27 -23.30 -7.40
CA SER A 228 -11.98 -23.83 -6.94
C SER A 228 -11.11 -24.23 -8.13
N ALA A 229 -9.80 -24.01 -8.04
CA ALA A 229 -8.87 -24.27 -9.13
C ALA A 229 -7.52 -24.79 -8.63
N LYS A 230 -6.70 -25.25 -9.57
CA LYS A 230 -5.30 -25.61 -9.34
C LYS A 230 -4.38 -24.87 -10.31
N VAL A 231 -3.20 -24.50 -9.84
CA VAL A 231 -2.15 -23.85 -10.63
C VAL A 231 -1.48 -24.90 -11.52
N VAL A 232 -1.46 -24.61 -12.83
CA VAL A 232 -0.89 -25.48 -13.86
C VAL A 232 0.37 -24.91 -14.50
N TYR A 233 0.61 -23.61 -14.35
CA TYR A 233 1.79 -22.94 -14.90
C TYR A 233 2.04 -21.60 -14.19
N ILE A 234 3.30 -21.16 -14.12
CA ILE A 234 3.69 -19.81 -13.65
C ILE A 234 4.17 -19.01 -14.87
N VAL A 235 3.38 -18.01 -15.29
CA VAL A 235 3.68 -17.16 -16.45
C VAL A 235 4.86 -16.25 -16.13
N GLU A 236 4.78 -15.58 -14.98
CA GLU A 236 5.77 -14.60 -14.57
C GLU A 236 6.06 -14.74 -13.08
N LYS A 237 7.36 -14.75 -12.78
CA LYS A 237 7.91 -14.88 -11.44
C LYS A 237 8.11 -13.50 -10.82
N LYS A 238 7.03 -12.89 -10.30
CA LYS A 238 7.07 -11.54 -9.71
C LYS A 238 7.60 -11.48 -8.29
N HIS A 239 7.38 -12.51 -7.46
CA HIS A 239 7.99 -12.59 -6.13
C HIS A 239 9.53 -12.50 -6.23
N SER A 240 10.20 -11.80 -5.31
CA SER A 240 11.66 -11.58 -5.32
C SER A 240 12.49 -12.86 -5.24
N ARG A 241 11.89 -13.93 -4.70
CA ARG A 241 12.52 -15.21 -4.31
C ARG A 241 13.60 -15.04 -3.23
N ALA A 242 13.70 -13.88 -2.61
CA ALA A 242 14.46 -13.67 -1.40
C ALA A 242 13.52 -13.65 -0.20
N ALA A 243 13.96 -14.17 0.92
CA ALA A 243 13.21 -14.12 2.17
C ALA A 243 14.16 -13.89 3.34
N THR A 244 13.67 -13.16 4.33
CA THR A 244 14.31 -12.96 5.64
C THR A 244 13.78 -14.00 6.61
N GLY A 245 14.64 -14.54 7.47
CA GLY A 245 14.23 -15.58 8.41
C GLY A 245 15.39 -16.21 9.18
N PHE A 246 15.09 -17.35 9.81
CA PHE A 246 15.98 -17.99 10.77
C PHE A 246 16.46 -19.36 10.28
N LEU A 247 17.70 -19.71 10.63
CA LEU A 247 18.25 -21.04 10.40
C LEU A 247 17.98 -21.98 11.58
N LYS A 248 17.57 -23.20 11.26
CA LYS A 248 17.41 -24.30 12.22
C LYS A 248 18.04 -25.57 11.66
N LEU A 249 18.59 -26.40 12.53
CA LEU A 249 18.96 -27.76 12.13
C LEU A 249 17.69 -28.59 11.90
N LEU A 250 17.78 -29.56 11.00
CA LEU A 250 16.70 -30.51 10.78
C LEU A 250 16.48 -31.36 12.05
N THR A 251 15.24 -31.75 12.35
CA THR A 251 14.93 -32.50 13.57
C THR A 251 15.35 -33.96 13.49
N ASP A 252 15.26 -34.57 12.30
CA ASP A 252 15.58 -35.99 12.09
C ASP A 252 17.09 -36.21 11.85
N LYS A 253 17.83 -36.45 12.94
CA LYS A 253 19.29 -36.67 12.93
C LYS A 253 19.74 -37.89 12.09
N ASN A 254 18.84 -38.82 11.76
CA ASN A 254 19.18 -40.05 11.06
C ASN A 254 19.00 -39.97 9.53
N SER A 255 18.40 -38.90 9.01
CA SER A 255 18.19 -38.71 7.58
C SER A 255 19.46 -38.31 6.84
N GLU A 256 19.68 -38.81 5.62
CA GLU A 256 20.73 -38.30 4.73
C GLU A 256 20.59 -36.80 4.45
N LEU A 257 19.36 -36.27 4.52
CA LEU A 257 19.09 -34.84 4.35
C LEU A 257 19.64 -34.02 5.53
N PHE A 258 19.54 -34.53 6.76
CA PHE A 258 20.08 -33.87 7.96
C PHE A 258 21.59 -33.64 7.87
N ARG A 259 22.31 -34.59 7.27
CA ARG A 259 23.77 -34.46 7.10
C ARG A 259 24.19 -33.49 5.99
N LYS A 260 23.26 -33.01 5.17
CA LYS A 260 23.55 -32.18 3.98
C LYS A 260 22.94 -30.79 4.05
N TYR A 261 21.84 -30.62 4.76
CA TYR A 261 21.04 -29.40 4.74
C TYR A 261 20.65 -28.90 6.14
N ALA A 262 20.57 -27.58 6.27
CA ALA A 262 19.82 -26.89 7.31
C ALA A 262 18.41 -26.51 6.79
N LEU A 263 17.51 -26.16 7.72
CA LEU A 263 16.18 -25.66 7.42
C LEU A 263 16.11 -24.16 7.70
N PHE A 264 15.91 -23.38 6.65
CA PHE A 264 15.60 -21.97 6.76
C PHE A 264 14.09 -21.78 6.89
N SER A 265 13.68 -21.00 7.89
CA SER A 265 12.29 -20.67 8.19
C SER A 265 12.07 -19.17 7.93
N PRO A 266 11.43 -18.81 6.79
CA PRO A 266 11.07 -17.43 6.50
C PRO A 266 10.17 -16.82 7.57
N SER A 267 10.32 -15.52 7.81
CA SER A 267 9.41 -14.73 8.64
C SER A 267 8.04 -14.56 7.97
N ASP A 268 8.00 -14.40 6.64
CA ASP A 268 6.76 -14.44 5.87
C ASP A 268 6.25 -15.87 5.70
N HIS A 269 5.17 -16.21 6.41
CA HIS A 269 4.54 -17.53 6.37
C HIS A 269 3.98 -17.92 4.99
N ARG A 270 3.82 -16.97 4.06
CA ARG A 270 3.41 -17.24 2.68
C ARG A 270 4.55 -17.90 1.88
N VAL A 271 5.80 -17.75 2.32
CA VAL A 271 6.98 -18.37 1.72
C VAL A 271 7.21 -19.75 2.34
N PRO A 272 7.47 -20.80 1.53
CA PRO A 272 7.74 -22.13 2.08
C PRO A 272 9.05 -22.14 2.86
N ARG A 273 9.19 -23.09 3.79
CA ARG A 273 10.51 -23.38 4.37
C ARG A 273 11.48 -23.85 3.28
N ILE A 274 12.76 -23.59 3.49
CA ILE A 274 13.79 -23.72 2.46
C ILE A 274 14.94 -24.59 2.98
N TYR A 275 15.34 -25.60 2.22
CA TYR A 275 16.58 -26.32 2.45
C TYR A 275 17.78 -25.48 2.04
N VAL A 276 18.74 -25.33 2.95
CA VAL A 276 19.99 -24.60 2.72
C VAL A 276 21.16 -25.57 2.87
N PRO A 277 22.07 -25.70 1.89
CA PRO A 277 23.24 -26.56 2.03
C PRO A 277 24.08 -26.17 3.25
N LEU A 278 24.48 -27.14 4.08
CA LEU A 278 25.28 -26.85 5.30
C LEU A 278 26.61 -26.17 4.99
N LYS A 279 27.16 -26.38 3.79
CA LYS A 279 28.37 -25.70 3.29
C LYS A 279 28.22 -24.18 3.13
N ASP A 280 26.97 -23.70 3.01
CA ASP A 280 26.66 -22.29 2.84
C ASP A 280 26.30 -21.63 4.20
N CYS A 281 26.18 -22.42 5.27
CA CYS A 281 25.93 -21.94 6.63
C CYS A 281 27.23 -21.47 7.31
N PRO A 282 27.16 -20.57 8.31
CA PRO A 282 28.30 -20.23 9.16
C PRO A 282 28.94 -21.48 9.78
N GLN A 283 30.27 -21.52 9.90
CA GLN A 283 30.96 -22.72 10.39
C GLN A 283 30.55 -23.04 11.84
N GLU A 284 30.35 -22.01 12.66
CA GLU A 284 29.92 -22.10 14.05
C GLU A 284 28.44 -22.49 14.19
N PHE A 285 27.62 -22.35 13.14
CA PHE A 285 26.20 -22.70 13.21
C PHE A 285 26.00 -24.20 13.44
N VAL A 286 26.85 -25.05 12.84
CA VAL A 286 26.73 -26.51 12.99
C VAL A 286 27.10 -26.95 14.41
N THR A 287 28.05 -26.26 15.05
CA THR A 287 28.52 -26.59 16.40
C THR A 287 27.68 -25.93 17.49
N ARG A 288 27.22 -24.69 17.26
CA ARG A 288 26.43 -23.88 18.21
C ARG A 288 25.22 -23.25 17.51
N PRO A 289 24.22 -24.05 17.10
CA PRO A 289 23.05 -23.54 16.39
C PRO A 289 22.19 -22.60 17.24
N LYS A 290 22.25 -22.71 18.57
CA LYS A 290 21.49 -21.88 19.50
C LYS A 290 21.95 -20.41 19.53
N ASP A 291 23.23 -20.15 19.27
CA ASP A 291 23.78 -18.78 19.21
C ASP A 291 23.12 -17.96 18.09
N TYR A 292 22.60 -18.65 17.07
CA TYR A 292 21.95 -18.05 15.90
C TYR A 292 20.41 -18.10 15.99
N ALA A 293 19.83 -18.49 17.13
CA ALA A 293 18.39 -18.64 17.27
C ALA A 293 17.62 -17.34 16.97
N ASN A 294 18.20 -16.20 17.32
CA ASN A 294 17.65 -14.86 17.08
C ASN A 294 18.36 -14.11 15.95
N THR A 295 19.23 -14.78 15.18
CA THR A 295 19.94 -14.14 14.07
C THR A 295 19.13 -14.22 12.78
N LEU A 296 18.93 -13.08 12.14
CA LEU A 296 18.31 -12.96 10.84
C LEU A 296 19.30 -13.26 9.72
N PHE A 297 18.81 -13.99 8.73
CA PHE A 297 19.52 -14.31 7.50
C PHE A 297 18.65 -14.02 6.29
N ILE A 298 19.30 -13.75 5.15
CA ILE A 298 18.66 -13.77 3.83
C ILE A 298 18.92 -15.11 3.16
N CYS A 299 17.86 -15.73 2.67
CA CYS A 299 17.92 -16.90 1.80
C CYS A 299 17.25 -16.61 0.47
N ARG A 300 17.87 -17.03 -0.64
CA ARG A 300 17.29 -16.95 -1.98
C ARG A 300 16.85 -18.32 -2.45
N ILE A 301 15.59 -18.46 -2.85
CA ILE A 301 15.05 -19.68 -3.44
C ILE A 301 15.64 -19.85 -4.84
N VAL A 302 16.36 -20.94 -5.06
CA VAL A 302 17.03 -21.26 -6.33
C VAL A 302 16.18 -22.23 -7.16
N ASP A 303 15.56 -23.21 -6.52
CA ASP A 303 14.76 -24.25 -7.20
C ASP A 303 13.67 -24.81 -6.26
N TRP A 304 12.59 -25.34 -6.84
CA TRP A 304 11.58 -26.10 -6.11
C TRP A 304 11.11 -27.30 -6.93
N LYS A 305 11.74 -28.44 -6.68
CA LYS A 305 11.47 -29.70 -7.38
C LYS A 305 10.11 -30.29 -7.01
N GLU A 306 9.51 -31.01 -7.95
CA GLU A 306 8.19 -31.62 -7.81
C GLU A 306 8.14 -32.75 -6.77
N ASP A 307 9.27 -33.38 -6.47
CA ASP A 307 9.41 -34.44 -5.47
C ASP A 307 9.82 -33.94 -4.07
N SER A 308 9.96 -32.62 -3.88
CA SER A 308 10.42 -32.01 -2.62
C SER A 308 9.35 -31.12 -2.00
N ASN A 309 9.01 -31.38 -0.73
CA ASN A 309 8.02 -30.58 0.00
C ASN A 309 8.51 -29.14 0.29
N PHE A 310 9.82 -28.98 0.46
CA PHE A 310 10.46 -27.68 0.70
C PHE A 310 11.27 -27.24 -0.51
N ALA A 311 11.42 -25.92 -0.66
CA ALA A 311 12.25 -25.34 -1.71
C ALA A 311 13.74 -25.55 -1.41
N LEU A 312 14.58 -25.46 -2.43
CA LEU A 312 16.04 -25.39 -2.30
C LEU A 312 16.47 -23.94 -2.43
N GLY A 313 17.33 -23.49 -1.52
CA GLY A 313 17.85 -22.13 -1.54
C GLY A 313 19.33 -22.04 -1.26
N GLN A 314 19.84 -20.83 -1.44
CA GLN A 314 21.20 -20.42 -1.13
C GLN A 314 21.15 -19.33 -0.06
N LEU A 315 21.95 -19.51 1.00
CA LEU A 315 22.13 -18.48 2.01
C LEU A 315 22.91 -17.32 1.38
N ALA A 316 22.36 -16.11 1.43
CA ALA A 316 23.02 -14.93 0.87
C ALA A 316 23.96 -14.30 1.90
N LYS A 317 23.43 -13.95 3.07
CA LYS A 317 24.19 -13.35 4.18
C LYS A 317 23.44 -13.40 5.51
N SER A 318 24.17 -13.13 6.59
CA SER A 318 23.62 -12.79 7.90
C SER A 318 23.38 -11.28 7.97
N LEU A 319 22.23 -10.87 8.52
CA LEU A 319 21.85 -9.47 8.67
C LEU A 319 22.20 -8.91 10.06
N GLY A 320 21.98 -9.71 11.10
CA GLY A 320 22.13 -9.27 12.49
C GLY A 320 21.08 -9.92 13.40
N GLN A 321 20.84 -9.34 14.57
CA GLN A 321 19.81 -9.84 15.49
C GLN A 321 18.41 -9.38 15.07
N ALA A 322 17.42 -10.24 15.30
CA ALA A 322 16.02 -9.91 15.08
C ALA A 322 15.55 -8.85 16.08
N GLY A 323 14.73 -7.90 15.62
CA GLY A 323 14.29 -6.76 16.41
C GLY A 323 15.24 -5.56 16.45
N GLU A 324 16.37 -5.63 15.74
CA GLU A 324 17.25 -4.49 15.51
C GLU A 324 16.86 -3.74 14.22
N ILE A 325 16.90 -2.41 14.24
CA ILE A 325 16.36 -1.57 13.15
C ILE A 325 17.06 -1.82 11.81
N GLU A 326 18.40 -1.76 11.76
CA GLU A 326 19.13 -1.87 10.49
C GLU A 326 19.07 -3.28 9.87
N PRO A 327 19.26 -4.39 10.63
CA PRO A 327 19.06 -5.74 10.11
C PRO A 327 17.65 -5.98 9.57
N GLU A 328 16.61 -5.54 10.28
CA GLU A 328 15.21 -5.68 9.84
C GLU A 328 14.91 -4.82 8.62
N THR A 329 15.42 -3.59 8.58
CA THR A 329 15.29 -2.69 7.42
C THR A 329 15.90 -3.31 6.17
N GLU A 330 17.11 -3.85 6.26
CA GLU A 330 17.75 -4.53 5.14
C GLU A 330 16.99 -5.80 4.71
N GLY A 331 16.44 -6.53 5.68
CA GLY A 331 15.55 -7.66 5.46
C GLY A 331 14.32 -7.29 4.63
N ILE A 332 13.62 -6.24 5.04
CA ILE A 332 12.42 -5.71 4.35
C ILE A 332 12.77 -5.27 2.92
N LEU A 333 13.83 -4.48 2.75
CA LEU A 333 14.25 -4.00 1.43
C LEU A 333 14.56 -5.16 0.46
N THR A 334 15.30 -6.17 0.93
CA THR A 334 15.70 -7.32 0.13
C THR A 334 14.50 -8.21 -0.24
N GLU A 335 13.58 -8.45 0.70
CA GLU A 335 12.40 -9.28 0.49
C GLU A 335 11.47 -8.69 -0.59
N TYR A 336 11.37 -7.36 -0.67
CA TYR A 336 10.57 -6.66 -1.68
C TYR A 336 11.38 -6.26 -2.94
N GLY A 337 12.62 -6.74 -3.04
CA GLY A 337 13.49 -6.50 -4.20
C GLY A 337 13.79 -5.02 -4.42
N VAL A 338 13.86 -4.22 -3.36
CA VAL A 338 14.34 -2.83 -3.42
C VAL A 338 15.86 -2.86 -3.56
N ASP A 339 16.36 -2.30 -4.65
CA ASP A 339 17.79 -2.10 -4.84
C ASP A 339 18.25 -0.87 -4.03
N PHE A 340 19.00 -1.14 -2.96
CA PHE A 340 19.63 -0.14 -2.10
C PHE A 340 21.15 -0.12 -2.24
N SER A 341 21.69 -0.74 -3.30
CA SER A 341 23.12 -0.70 -3.58
C SER A 341 23.58 0.68 -4.07
N ASP A 342 24.87 0.94 -3.96
CA ASP A 342 25.47 2.13 -4.57
C ASP A 342 25.35 2.09 -6.09
N PHE A 343 25.24 3.26 -6.71
CA PHE A 343 25.21 3.36 -8.16
C PHE A 343 26.58 2.95 -8.75
N SER A 344 26.56 2.18 -9.84
CA SER A 344 27.79 1.74 -10.52
C SER A 344 28.56 2.92 -11.12
N SER A 345 29.86 2.72 -11.40
CA SER A 345 30.68 3.74 -12.06
C SER A 345 30.10 4.14 -13.42
N GLU A 346 29.59 3.19 -14.20
CA GLU A 346 28.94 3.42 -15.50
C GLU A 346 27.73 4.37 -15.40
N VAL A 347 26.97 4.27 -14.30
CA VAL A 347 25.86 5.20 -14.01
C VAL A 347 26.40 6.57 -13.63
N LEU A 348 27.43 6.63 -12.77
CA LEU A 348 28.00 7.90 -12.31
C LEU A 348 28.73 8.66 -13.44
N GLU A 349 29.28 7.96 -14.44
CA GLU A 349 29.88 8.55 -15.63
C GLU A 349 28.85 9.28 -16.52
N CYS A 350 27.55 8.93 -16.41
CA CYS A 350 26.48 9.65 -17.09
C CYS A 350 26.18 11.03 -16.48
N LEU A 351 26.68 11.31 -15.27
CA LEU A 351 26.49 12.59 -14.60
C LEU A 351 27.34 13.70 -15.26
N PRO A 352 26.94 14.98 -15.12
CA PRO A 352 27.76 16.09 -15.57
C PRO A 352 29.13 16.10 -14.87
N GLN A 353 30.21 16.02 -15.65
CA GLN A 353 31.58 15.85 -15.13
C GLN A 353 32.23 17.14 -14.58
N GLY A 354 31.67 18.32 -14.88
CA GLY A 354 32.19 19.61 -14.44
C GLY A 354 31.45 20.16 -13.22
N LEU A 355 31.86 19.77 -12.01
CA LEU A 355 31.31 20.29 -10.76
C LEU A 355 32.15 21.46 -10.22
N PRO A 356 31.53 22.56 -9.74
CA PRO A 356 30.08 22.80 -9.66
C PRO A 356 29.47 23.03 -11.05
N TRP A 357 28.36 22.33 -11.33
CA TRP A 357 27.68 22.41 -12.62
C TRP A 357 27.01 23.77 -12.80
N LYS A 358 27.10 24.33 -14.00
CA LYS A 358 26.42 25.57 -14.39
C LYS A 358 25.60 25.33 -15.64
N ILE A 359 24.46 26.01 -15.73
CA ILE A 359 23.59 25.97 -16.90
C ILE A 359 24.36 26.49 -18.13
N PRO A 360 24.43 25.73 -19.23
CA PRO A 360 25.08 26.19 -20.45
C PRO A 360 24.40 27.45 -21.04
N PRO A 361 25.16 28.42 -21.61
CA PRO A 361 24.63 29.67 -22.15
C PRO A 361 23.51 29.48 -23.20
N GLU A 362 23.60 28.44 -24.01
CA GLU A 362 22.62 28.07 -25.03
C GLU A 362 21.23 27.79 -24.45
N GLU A 363 21.13 27.23 -23.24
CA GLU A 363 19.83 26.92 -22.63
C GLU A 363 19.05 28.19 -22.26
N PHE A 364 19.72 29.31 -21.96
CA PHE A 364 19.07 30.61 -21.73
C PHE A 364 18.38 31.17 -22.96
N SER A 365 18.81 30.77 -24.16
CA SER A 365 18.17 31.18 -25.42
C SER A 365 16.99 30.29 -25.81
N ARG A 366 16.97 29.04 -25.34
CA ARG A 366 15.97 28.01 -25.69
C ARG A 366 14.80 27.97 -24.71
N ARG A 367 15.00 28.45 -23.48
CA ARG A 367 14.04 28.38 -22.39
C ARG A 367 13.49 29.76 -22.07
N ARG A 368 12.24 29.81 -21.60
CA ARG A 368 11.69 31.06 -21.04
C ARG A 368 12.37 31.34 -19.70
N ASP A 369 12.98 32.51 -19.58
CA ASP A 369 13.63 32.97 -18.36
C ASP A 369 12.60 33.54 -17.39
N LEU A 370 12.44 32.90 -16.23
CA LEU A 370 11.54 33.28 -15.14
C LEU A 370 12.30 33.57 -13.85
N ARG A 371 13.63 33.72 -13.92
CA ARG A 371 14.48 33.88 -12.71
C ARG A 371 14.21 35.14 -11.89
N LYS A 372 13.51 36.12 -12.47
CA LYS A 372 13.15 37.38 -11.82
C LYS A 372 11.75 37.34 -11.18
N ASP A 373 11.00 36.28 -11.41
CA ASP A 373 9.66 36.13 -10.86
C ASP A 373 9.75 35.55 -9.44
N CYS A 374 8.81 35.94 -8.57
CA CYS A 374 8.71 35.41 -7.21
C CYS A 374 8.22 33.95 -7.25
N ILE A 375 9.16 33.02 -7.20
CA ILE A 375 8.95 31.56 -7.24
C ILE A 375 9.53 30.96 -5.96
N PHE A 376 8.83 30.06 -5.30
CA PHE A 376 9.27 29.42 -4.06
C PHE A 376 8.81 27.96 -4.00
N THR A 377 9.39 27.17 -3.09
CA THR A 377 8.96 25.78 -2.84
C THR A 377 8.24 25.69 -1.47
N ILE A 378 7.35 24.72 -1.31
CA ILE A 378 6.69 24.40 -0.04
C ILE A 378 6.75 22.88 0.14
N ASP A 379 7.58 22.42 1.06
CA ASP A 379 7.91 21.00 1.25
C ASP A 379 7.95 20.66 2.75
N PRO A 380 8.11 19.39 3.16
CA PRO A 380 8.48 19.09 4.54
C PRO A 380 9.80 19.76 4.92
N SER A 381 9.95 20.10 6.21
CA SER A 381 11.18 20.69 6.75
C SER A 381 12.44 19.87 6.40
N THR A 382 12.30 18.54 6.44
CA THR A 382 13.35 17.54 6.15
C THR A 382 13.61 17.26 4.68
N ALA A 383 12.82 17.83 3.75
CA ALA A 383 12.93 17.56 2.33
C ALA A 383 14.29 17.99 1.75
N ARG A 384 14.87 17.13 0.89
CA ARG A 384 16.16 17.37 0.22
C ARG A 384 16.03 17.42 -1.30
N ASP A 385 15.06 16.70 -1.83
CA ASP A 385 14.73 16.52 -3.24
C ASP A 385 13.47 17.31 -3.60
N LEU A 386 13.61 18.62 -3.81
CA LEU A 386 12.50 19.53 -4.12
C LEU A 386 12.14 19.42 -5.60
N ASP A 387 11.04 18.74 -5.90
CA ASP A 387 10.58 18.48 -7.27
C ASP A 387 9.80 19.65 -7.86
N ASP A 388 9.04 20.38 -7.03
CA ASP A 388 8.10 21.40 -7.47
C ASP A 388 8.32 22.77 -6.82
N ALA A 389 8.00 23.82 -7.57
CA ALA A 389 7.97 25.19 -7.12
C ALA A 389 6.71 25.88 -7.65
N LEU A 390 6.23 26.87 -6.92
CA LEU A 390 5.00 27.59 -7.19
C LEU A 390 5.26 29.08 -7.39
N SER A 391 4.43 29.71 -8.21
CA SER A 391 4.33 31.17 -8.31
C SER A 391 2.89 31.60 -8.49
N CYS A 392 2.56 32.80 -8.01
CA CYS A 392 1.24 33.40 -8.19
C CYS A 392 1.35 34.91 -8.30
N LYS A 393 0.93 35.45 -9.45
CA LYS A 393 0.97 36.88 -9.74
C LYS A 393 -0.43 37.39 -10.11
N PRO A 394 -0.96 38.41 -9.42
CA PRO A 394 -2.19 39.05 -9.86
C PRO A 394 -1.97 39.79 -11.19
N LEU A 395 -2.91 39.64 -12.12
CA LEU A 395 -2.97 40.41 -13.36
C LEU A 395 -3.83 41.67 -13.18
N ALA A 396 -3.88 42.53 -14.21
CA ALA A 396 -4.74 43.72 -14.21
C ALA A 396 -6.19 43.30 -13.85
N ASP A 397 -6.81 44.04 -12.93
CA ASP A 397 -8.17 43.86 -12.38
C ASP A 397 -8.32 43.00 -11.11
N GLY A 398 -7.25 42.41 -10.56
CA GLY A 398 -7.23 41.81 -9.21
C GLY A 398 -8.08 40.54 -9.03
N ASN A 399 -8.83 40.10 -10.04
CA ASN A 399 -9.65 38.88 -10.04
C ASN A 399 -9.06 37.75 -10.90
N ILE A 400 -7.95 38.03 -11.59
CA ILE A 400 -7.28 37.09 -12.49
C ILE A 400 -5.82 36.95 -12.03
N TYR A 401 -5.34 35.71 -12.03
CA TYR A 401 -4.01 35.35 -11.55
C TYR A 401 -3.25 34.59 -12.63
N GLU A 402 -1.97 34.91 -12.83
CA GLU A 402 -1.02 34.02 -13.48
C GLU A 402 -0.43 33.10 -12.42
N VAL A 403 -0.68 31.79 -12.54
CA VAL A 403 -0.20 30.78 -11.61
C VAL A 403 0.75 29.84 -12.34
N GLY A 404 1.93 29.61 -11.77
CA GLY A 404 2.95 28.71 -12.32
C GLY A 404 3.20 27.52 -11.40
N VAL A 405 3.23 26.32 -11.98
CA VAL A 405 3.80 25.11 -11.39
C VAL A 405 5.07 24.78 -12.16
N HIS A 406 6.21 24.80 -11.48
CA HIS A 406 7.53 24.65 -12.08
C HIS A 406 8.17 23.36 -11.56
N ILE A 407 8.31 22.35 -12.42
CA ILE A 407 8.80 21.03 -12.02
C ILE A 407 10.26 20.86 -12.45
N ALA A 408 11.10 20.24 -11.62
CA ALA A 408 12.49 19.93 -11.94
C ALA A 408 12.65 19.23 -13.30
N ASP A 409 13.50 19.75 -14.20
CA ASP A 409 13.69 19.18 -15.54
C ASP A 409 14.70 18.02 -15.52
N VAL A 410 14.34 16.93 -14.84
CA VAL A 410 15.17 15.71 -14.75
C VAL A 410 15.41 15.09 -16.12
N SER A 411 14.45 15.25 -17.05
CA SER A 411 14.56 14.74 -18.42
C SER A 411 15.76 15.30 -19.19
N TYR A 412 16.26 16.49 -18.80
CA TYR A 412 17.49 17.07 -19.34
C TYR A 412 18.75 16.32 -18.87
N PHE A 413 18.78 15.89 -17.60
CA PHE A 413 19.95 15.25 -16.99
C PHE A 413 19.98 13.73 -17.13
N VAL A 414 18.87 13.11 -17.51
CA VAL A 414 18.74 11.66 -17.67
C VAL A 414 18.45 11.32 -19.14
N PRO A 415 19.51 11.19 -19.99
CA PRO A 415 19.35 10.85 -21.39
C PRO A 415 18.72 9.47 -21.56
N GLU A 416 17.71 9.37 -22.41
CA GLU A 416 17.02 8.11 -22.71
C GLU A 416 17.99 7.06 -23.27
N GLY A 417 17.94 5.84 -22.73
CA GLY A 417 18.80 4.72 -23.11
C GLY A 417 20.19 4.69 -22.46
N SER A 418 20.57 5.71 -21.68
CA SER A 418 21.80 5.70 -20.86
C SER A 418 21.74 4.67 -19.72
N GLU A 419 22.89 4.34 -19.11
CA GLU A 419 22.90 3.46 -17.93
C GLU A 419 22.17 4.09 -16.74
N LEU A 420 22.23 5.43 -16.61
CA LEU A 420 21.45 6.18 -15.63
C LEU A 420 19.93 6.05 -15.85
N ASP A 421 19.47 6.12 -17.10
CA ASP A 421 18.06 5.90 -17.45
C ASP A 421 17.62 4.46 -17.15
N LYS A 422 18.46 3.47 -17.48
CA LYS A 422 18.16 2.06 -17.20
C LYS A 422 18.04 1.78 -15.71
N VAL A 423 18.96 2.30 -14.87
CA VAL A 423 18.85 2.11 -13.42
C VAL A 423 17.66 2.87 -12.84
N ALA A 424 17.35 4.07 -13.34
CA ALA A 424 16.16 4.84 -12.94
C ALA A 424 14.88 4.07 -13.29
N ALA A 425 14.80 3.47 -14.49
CA ALA A 425 13.70 2.61 -14.89
C ALA A 425 13.60 1.34 -14.02
N GLN A 426 14.73 0.72 -13.69
CA GLN A 426 14.77 -0.47 -12.83
C GLN A 426 14.29 -0.18 -11.40
N ARG A 427 14.74 0.93 -10.78
CA ARG A 427 14.29 1.36 -9.45
C ARG A 427 12.84 1.87 -9.49
N ALA A 428 12.47 2.57 -10.56
CA ALA A 428 11.17 3.15 -10.90
C ALA A 428 10.61 4.22 -9.93
N THR A 429 10.90 4.12 -8.64
CA THR A 429 10.51 5.08 -7.60
C THR A 429 11.52 5.09 -6.46
N SER A 430 11.75 6.25 -5.85
CA SER A 430 12.45 6.32 -4.56
C SER A 430 11.61 5.64 -3.47
N VAL A 431 12.27 5.09 -2.45
CA VAL A 431 11.63 4.43 -1.31
C VAL A 431 11.99 5.16 -0.03
N TYR A 432 11.02 5.88 0.52
CA TYR A 432 11.13 6.54 1.82
C TYR A 432 10.96 5.51 2.94
N LEU A 433 11.90 5.45 3.88
CA LEU A 433 11.83 4.69 5.12
C LEU A 433 11.78 5.69 6.28
N VAL A 434 11.60 5.18 7.50
CA VAL A 434 11.48 6.08 8.64
C VAL A 434 12.76 6.87 8.89
N GLN A 435 13.92 6.22 8.81
CA GLN A 435 15.22 6.82 9.10
C GLN A 435 16.02 7.25 7.86
N LYS A 436 15.63 6.81 6.65
CA LYS A 436 16.42 7.06 5.43
C LYS A 436 15.59 6.98 4.15
N VAL A 437 16.15 7.45 3.05
CA VAL A 437 15.57 7.31 1.70
C VAL A 437 16.49 6.47 0.82
N VAL A 438 15.92 5.52 0.08
CA VAL A 438 16.61 4.82 -1.01
C VAL A 438 16.28 5.54 -2.32
N PRO A 439 17.23 6.28 -2.90
CA PRO A 439 16.92 7.19 -4.01
C PRO A 439 16.84 6.45 -5.36
N MET A 440 15.96 6.94 -6.23
CA MET A 440 15.87 6.47 -7.63
C MET A 440 17.10 6.89 -8.46
N LEU A 441 17.60 8.10 -8.23
CA LEU A 441 18.72 8.70 -8.96
C LEU A 441 19.91 8.95 -8.00
N PRO A 442 21.14 9.17 -8.51
CA PRO A 442 22.27 9.55 -7.68
C PRO A 442 22.00 10.83 -6.88
N ARG A 443 22.50 10.89 -5.64
CA ARG A 443 22.27 12.03 -4.71
C ARG A 443 22.65 13.39 -5.32
N VAL A 444 23.70 13.43 -6.14
CA VAL A 444 24.10 14.63 -6.88
C VAL A 444 22.97 15.17 -7.76
N LEU A 445 22.18 14.31 -8.42
CA LEU A 445 20.99 14.76 -9.14
C LEU A 445 19.83 15.08 -8.20
N CYS A 446 19.55 14.19 -7.23
CA CYS A 446 18.39 14.34 -6.35
C CYS A 446 18.44 15.58 -5.48
N GLU A 447 19.59 15.87 -4.87
CA GLU A 447 19.71 16.85 -3.79
C GLU A 447 20.39 18.14 -4.27
N GLU A 448 21.19 18.09 -5.34
CA GLU A 448 21.98 19.24 -5.79
C GLU A 448 21.55 19.78 -7.15
N LEU A 449 21.59 19.00 -8.22
CA LEU A 449 21.40 19.52 -9.59
C LEU A 449 19.93 19.75 -9.93
N CYS A 450 19.09 18.71 -9.79
CA CYS A 450 17.68 18.77 -10.16
C CYS A 450 16.83 19.46 -9.09
N SER A 451 17.13 19.22 -7.80
CA SER A 451 16.42 19.84 -6.67
C SER A 451 16.31 21.35 -6.86
N LEU A 452 15.11 21.89 -6.66
CA LEU A 452 14.79 23.32 -6.82
C LEU A 452 15.24 24.16 -5.62
N ASN A 453 16.47 23.90 -5.16
CA ASN A 453 17.11 24.60 -4.05
C ASN A 453 17.05 26.13 -4.23
N PRO A 454 16.84 26.87 -3.12
CA PRO A 454 16.66 28.31 -3.18
C PRO A 454 17.94 29.03 -3.63
N MET A 455 17.77 30.24 -4.16
CA MET A 455 18.82 31.17 -4.54
C MET A 455 19.82 30.61 -5.57
N THR A 456 19.39 29.63 -6.35
CA THR A 456 20.19 28.98 -7.39
C THR A 456 19.38 28.88 -8.68
N ASP A 457 20.03 29.12 -9.82
CA ASP A 457 19.37 29.00 -11.12
C ASP A 457 19.12 27.52 -11.44
N LYS A 458 17.89 27.17 -11.82
CA LYS A 458 17.44 25.79 -12.02
C LYS A 458 16.67 25.62 -13.32
N LEU A 459 16.91 24.49 -13.99
CA LEU A 459 16.17 24.08 -15.17
C LEU A 459 14.85 23.43 -14.75
N THR A 460 13.74 23.92 -15.28
CA THR A 460 12.41 23.39 -14.99
C THR A 460 11.58 23.17 -16.25
N PHE A 461 10.55 22.34 -16.10
CA PHE A 461 9.44 22.18 -17.02
C PHE A 461 8.21 22.76 -16.35
N SER A 462 7.72 23.89 -16.86
CA SER A 462 6.63 24.63 -16.23
C SER A 462 5.30 24.43 -16.94
N VAL A 463 4.24 24.44 -16.13
CA VAL A 463 2.86 24.66 -16.55
C VAL A 463 2.43 26.00 -15.97
N ILE A 464 1.95 26.91 -16.83
CA ILE A 464 1.53 28.25 -16.43
C ILE A 464 0.09 28.45 -16.88
N TRP A 465 -0.77 28.84 -15.96
CA TRP A 465 -2.17 29.14 -16.24
C TRP A 465 -2.48 30.60 -15.99
N THR A 466 -3.46 31.10 -16.73
CA THR A 466 -4.25 32.25 -16.30
C THR A 466 -5.53 31.73 -15.65
N LEU A 467 -5.71 31.98 -14.36
CA LEU A 467 -6.83 31.49 -13.56
C LEU A 467 -7.72 32.65 -13.08
N THR A 468 -9.02 32.40 -12.92
CA THR A 468 -9.89 33.28 -12.14
C THR A 468 -9.66 33.10 -10.63
N SER A 469 -10.22 33.97 -9.79
CA SER A 469 -10.24 33.82 -8.33
C SER A 469 -10.87 32.50 -7.85
N GLU A 470 -11.74 31.89 -8.65
CA GLU A 470 -12.40 30.60 -8.38
C GLU A 470 -11.62 29.40 -8.96
N GLY A 471 -10.42 29.64 -9.52
CA GLY A 471 -9.58 28.57 -10.09
C GLY A 471 -9.98 28.09 -11.48
N LYS A 472 -10.84 28.81 -12.22
CA LYS A 472 -11.18 28.43 -13.60
C LYS A 472 -10.04 28.77 -14.55
N ILE A 473 -9.63 27.80 -15.37
CA ILE A 473 -8.59 27.98 -16.39
C ILE A 473 -9.13 28.84 -17.54
N LEU A 474 -8.49 29.99 -17.78
CA LEU A 474 -8.74 30.86 -18.93
C LEU A 474 -7.75 30.60 -20.07
N SER A 475 -6.49 30.34 -19.73
CA SER A 475 -5.46 29.92 -20.68
C SER A 475 -4.43 29.04 -19.99
N GLU A 476 -3.75 28.21 -20.78
CA GLU A 476 -2.78 27.23 -20.32
C GLU A 476 -1.57 27.24 -21.26
N TRP A 477 -0.38 27.19 -20.67
CA TRP A 477 0.90 27.18 -21.37
C TRP A 477 1.83 26.13 -20.77
N PHE A 478 2.53 25.39 -21.63
CA PHE A 478 3.56 24.43 -21.25
C PHE A 478 4.88 24.82 -21.90
N GLY A 479 5.97 24.67 -21.15
CA GLY A 479 7.30 24.84 -21.75
C GLY A 479 8.45 24.66 -20.78
N ARG A 480 9.65 24.53 -21.35
CA ARG A 480 10.89 24.49 -20.58
C ARG A 480 11.30 25.90 -20.19
N THR A 481 11.67 26.07 -18.93
CA THR A 481 11.97 27.36 -18.32
C THR A 481 13.24 27.28 -17.48
N ILE A 482 13.72 28.45 -17.06
CA ILE A 482 14.78 28.60 -16.05
C ILE A 482 14.21 29.45 -14.93
N ILE A 483 14.31 28.97 -13.69
CA ILE A 483 13.81 29.64 -12.50
C ILE A 483 14.93 29.87 -11.50
N ARG A 484 14.67 30.70 -10.49
CA ARG A 484 15.55 30.88 -9.33
C ARG A 484 14.65 31.00 -8.10
N SER A 485 14.43 29.89 -7.39
CA SER A 485 13.56 29.89 -6.21
C SER A 485 14.05 30.92 -5.19
N CYS A 486 13.20 31.83 -4.73
CA CYS A 486 13.57 32.89 -3.81
C CYS A 486 13.67 32.38 -2.36
N THR A 487 12.98 31.29 -2.01
CA THR A 487 13.02 30.69 -0.67
C THR A 487 12.52 29.24 -0.67
N LYS A 488 12.94 28.45 0.33
CA LYS A 488 12.45 27.09 0.60
C LYS A 488 11.54 27.15 1.83
N LEU A 489 10.22 27.19 1.64
CA LEU A 489 9.26 27.17 2.73
C LEU A 489 9.07 25.72 3.22
N SER A 490 8.75 25.58 4.50
CA SER A 490 8.20 24.34 5.01
C SER A 490 6.67 24.45 5.01
N TYR A 491 5.97 23.32 5.16
CA TYR A 491 4.51 23.35 5.36
C TYR A 491 4.10 24.18 6.57
N GLU A 492 4.90 24.18 7.64
CA GLU A 492 4.65 24.97 8.85
C GLU A 492 4.81 26.47 8.59
N HIS A 493 5.86 26.88 7.85
CA HIS A 493 6.03 28.28 7.44
C HIS A 493 4.86 28.77 6.58
N ALA A 494 4.46 27.98 5.57
CA ALA A 494 3.34 28.31 4.70
C ALA A 494 2.01 28.33 5.45
N GLN A 495 1.83 27.44 6.43
CA GLN A 495 0.64 27.41 7.28
C GLN A 495 0.56 28.65 8.18
N SER A 496 1.69 29.06 8.80
CA SER A 496 1.76 30.30 9.59
C SER A 496 1.39 31.52 8.74
N MET A 497 1.85 31.59 7.48
CA MET A 497 1.43 32.62 6.52
C MET A 497 -0.08 32.63 6.26
N ILE A 498 -0.72 31.45 6.15
CA ILE A 498 -2.16 31.32 5.94
C ILE A 498 -2.96 31.76 7.17
N GLU A 499 -2.49 31.41 8.37
CA GLU A 499 -3.16 31.71 9.65
C GLU A 499 -3.00 33.17 10.08
N SER A 500 -1.94 33.83 9.61
CA SER A 500 -1.64 35.24 9.88
C SER A 500 -1.74 36.11 8.61
N PRO A 501 -2.92 36.25 7.98
CA PRO A 501 -3.04 36.87 6.65
C PRO A 501 -2.77 38.38 6.62
N THR A 502 -2.88 39.07 7.76
CA THR A 502 -2.69 40.54 7.87
C THR A 502 -1.53 40.93 8.77
N GLN A 503 -0.89 39.97 9.43
CA GLN A 503 0.21 40.21 10.36
C GLN A 503 1.53 39.90 9.69
N ARG A 504 2.53 40.75 9.93
CA ARG A 504 3.90 40.50 9.50
C ARG A 504 4.51 39.46 10.42
N ILE A 505 4.86 38.30 9.87
CA ILE A 505 5.57 37.25 10.61
C ILE A 505 7.02 37.71 10.82
N PRO A 506 7.60 37.54 12.02
CA PRO A 506 9.01 37.85 12.26
C PRO A 506 9.93 37.11 11.26
N GLU A 507 10.92 37.81 10.72
CA GLU A 507 11.87 37.21 9.75
C GLU A 507 12.70 36.07 10.37
N GLU A 508 12.82 36.03 11.70
CA GLU A 508 13.50 34.98 12.47
C GLU A 508 12.75 33.64 12.47
N GLU A 509 11.42 33.66 12.28
CA GLU A 509 10.56 32.48 12.21
C GLU A 509 10.39 31.97 10.76
N LEU A 510 10.99 32.66 9.79
CA LEU A 510 10.92 32.32 8.37
C LEU A 510 12.28 31.87 7.84
N PRO A 511 12.30 31.02 6.81
CA PRO A 511 13.54 30.61 6.17
C PRO A 511 14.15 31.78 5.38
N PRO A 512 15.45 31.72 5.05
CA PRO A 512 16.10 32.76 4.26
C PRO A 512 15.37 33.05 2.94
N VAL A 513 15.16 34.34 2.65
CA VAL A 513 14.56 34.83 1.40
C VAL A 513 15.62 35.55 0.57
N SER A 514 15.59 35.36 -0.75
CA SER A 514 16.48 36.03 -1.69
C SER A 514 16.33 37.55 -1.57
N PRO A 515 17.42 38.34 -1.60
CA PRO A 515 17.34 39.80 -1.45
C PRO A 515 16.63 40.52 -2.60
N GLU A 516 16.34 39.81 -3.71
CA GLU A 516 15.60 40.34 -4.86
C GLU A 516 14.07 40.33 -4.64
N HIS A 517 13.60 39.63 -3.60
CA HIS A 517 12.18 39.47 -3.25
C HIS A 517 11.98 39.77 -1.75
N THR A 518 10.77 40.17 -1.37
CA THR A 518 10.45 40.41 0.06
C THR A 518 9.64 39.25 0.64
N SER A 519 9.73 39.04 1.95
CA SER A 519 8.91 38.04 2.64
C SER A 519 7.41 38.31 2.49
N GLU A 520 7.01 39.58 2.40
CA GLU A 520 5.63 39.99 2.17
C GLU A 520 5.14 39.63 0.76
N GLU A 521 6.00 39.68 -0.25
CA GLU A 521 5.66 39.25 -1.61
C GLU A 521 5.36 37.74 -1.64
N VAL A 522 6.21 36.93 -1.00
CA VAL A 522 6.01 35.48 -0.86
C VAL A 522 4.75 35.18 -0.05
N HIS A 523 4.55 35.87 1.07
CA HIS A 523 3.37 35.73 1.92
C HIS A 523 2.08 36.00 1.12
N GLN A 524 2.04 37.09 0.36
CA GLN A 524 0.88 37.43 -0.46
C GLN A 524 0.62 36.40 -1.57
N ALA A 525 1.68 35.85 -2.17
CA ALA A 525 1.55 34.76 -3.15
C ALA A 525 0.98 33.48 -2.52
N VAL A 526 1.44 33.09 -1.32
CA VAL A 526 0.90 31.95 -0.57
C VAL A 526 -0.59 32.15 -0.25
N LEU A 527 -0.99 33.34 0.20
CA LEU A 527 -2.40 33.66 0.47
C LEU A 527 -3.27 33.57 -0.79
N ASN A 528 -2.76 34.05 -1.93
CA ASN A 528 -3.47 33.97 -3.20
C ASN A 528 -3.62 32.52 -3.67
N LEU A 529 -2.55 31.73 -3.61
CA LEU A 529 -2.55 30.30 -3.92
C LEU A 529 -3.53 29.54 -3.02
N HIS A 530 -3.49 29.78 -1.70
CA HIS A 530 -4.39 29.16 -0.73
C HIS A 530 -5.86 29.43 -1.09
N ARG A 531 -6.22 30.69 -1.36
CA ARG A 531 -7.60 31.05 -1.72
C ARG A 531 -8.07 30.33 -3.00
N ILE A 532 -7.22 30.27 -4.03
CA ILE A 532 -7.55 29.57 -5.28
C ILE A 532 -7.65 28.06 -5.04
N ALA A 533 -6.71 27.47 -4.30
CA ALA A 533 -6.73 26.05 -3.95
C ALA A 533 -7.98 25.66 -3.18
N LYS A 534 -8.46 26.51 -2.26
CA LYS A 534 -9.71 26.26 -1.53
C LYS A 534 -10.92 26.14 -2.45
N GLU A 535 -11.02 26.98 -3.48
CA GLU A 535 -12.10 26.89 -4.47
C GLU A 535 -11.91 25.71 -5.43
N LEU A 536 -10.70 25.44 -5.91
CA LEU A 536 -10.38 24.25 -6.71
C LEU A 536 -10.80 22.96 -5.99
N ARG A 537 -10.41 22.85 -4.72
CA ARG A 537 -10.75 21.72 -3.85
C ARG A 537 -12.26 21.57 -3.70
N LYS A 538 -12.93 22.65 -3.34
CA LYS A 538 -14.39 22.68 -3.16
C LYS A 538 -15.10 22.22 -4.43
N GLN A 539 -14.68 22.73 -5.59
CA GLN A 539 -15.21 22.32 -6.88
C GLN A 539 -14.95 20.82 -7.15
N ARG A 540 -13.74 20.32 -6.91
CA ARG A 540 -13.37 18.90 -7.07
C ARG A 540 -14.26 17.95 -6.26
N PHE A 541 -14.59 18.29 -5.01
CA PHE A 541 -15.52 17.50 -4.19
C PHE A 541 -16.99 17.66 -4.62
N LEU A 542 -17.40 18.84 -5.10
CA LEU A 542 -18.73 19.03 -5.71
C LEU A 542 -18.88 18.19 -6.98
N ASP A 543 -17.80 18.04 -7.75
CA ASP A 543 -17.72 17.20 -8.94
C ASP A 543 -17.60 15.70 -8.60
N GLY A 544 -17.59 15.33 -7.32
CA GLY A 544 -17.74 13.95 -6.87
C GLY A 544 -16.43 13.21 -6.57
N ALA A 545 -15.36 13.93 -6.22
CA ALA A 545 -14.15 13.31 -5.66
C ALA A 545 -14.40 12.60 -4.32
N LEU A 546 -13.53 11.65 -3.99
CA LEU A 546 -13.55 10.81 -2.80
C LEU A 546 -12.22 10.87 -2.06
N ARG A 547 -12.32 11.11 -0.75
CA ARG A 547 -11.22 10.99 0.21
C ARG A 547 -11.36 9.74 1.05
N LEU A 548 -10.31 8.92 1.12
CA LEU A 548 -10.23 7.77 2.02
C LEU A 548 -8.86 7.67 2.70
N ASP A 549 -8.37 8.76 3.28
CA ASP A 549 -7.10 8.71 4.01
C ASP A 549 -7.23 8.10 5.38
N GLN A 550 -6.23 7.30 5.69
CA GLN A 550 -6.03 6.69 6.99
C GLN A 550 -4.99 7.49 7.76
N LEU A 551 -5.05 7.39 9.09
CA LEU A 551 -4.05 7.97 9.99
C LEU A 551 -2.64 7.48 9.61
N LYS A 552 -1.71 8.43 9.43
CA LYS A 552 -0.30 8.14 9.12
C LYS A 552 0.55 8.55 10.33
N LEU A 553 1.44 7.66 10.77
CA LEU A 553 2.36 7.93 11.87
C LEU A 553 3.63 8.61 11.35
N ALA A 554 4.06 9.65 12.05
CA ALA A 554 5.38 10.25 11.98
C ALA A 554 6.16 9.95 13.28
N PHE A 555 7.48 9.98 13.22
CA PHE A 555 8.36 9.63 14.34
C PHE A 555 9.35 10.73 14.63
N THR A 556 9.59 10.96 15.92
CA THR A 556 10.73 11.76 16.39
C THR A 556 11.84 10.77 16.76
N LEU A 557 12.97 10.86 16.05
CA LEU A 557 14.09 9.95 16.21
C LEU A 557 15.20 10.61 17.03
N ASP A 558 15.84 9.82 17.87
CA ASP A 558 17.08 10.20 18.54
C ASP A 558 18.24 10.22 17.53
N HIS A 559 18.92 11.35 17.38
CA HIS A 559 19.96 11.50 16.35
C HIS A 559 21.23 10.68 16.63
N GLU A 560 21.53 10.36 17.89
CA GLU A 560 22.74 9.62 18.26
C GLU A 560 22.53 8.10 18.12
N THR A 561 21.40 7.60 18.62
CA THR A 561 21.08 6.17 18.67
C THR A 561 20.26 5.68 17.49
N GLY A 562 19.52 6.57 16.82
CA GLY A 562 18.57 6.23 15.74
C GLY A 562 17.26 5.59 16.22
N LEU A 563 17.03 5.52 17.54
CA LEU A 563 15.82 4.94 18.13
C LEU A 563 14.66 5.95 18.12
N PRO A 564 13.40 5.49 17.99
CA PRO A 564 12.25 6.38 18.10
C PRO A 564 12.03 6.79 19.56
N GLN A 565 12.06 8.10 19.83
CA GLN A 565 11.72 8.67 21.15
C GLN A 565 10.21 8.82 21.32
N GLY A 566 9.49 9.04 20.22
CA GLY A 566 8.05 9.20 20.20
C GLY A 566 7.48 9.10 18.78
N CYS A 567 6.15 9.10 18.70
CA CYS A 567 5.42 9.19 17.43
C CYS A 567 4.18 10.05 17.58
N TYR A 568 3.73 10.63 16.47
CA TYR A 568 2.52 11.43 16.40
C TYR A 568 1.80 11.17 15.07
N ILE A 569 0.52 11.54 15.01
CA ILE A 569 -0.25 11.46 13.76
C ILE A 569 0.15 12.65 12.89
N TYR A 570 0.56 12.38 11.66
CA TYR A 570 0.87 13.43 10.70
C TYR A 570 -0.38 14.25 10.37
N GLU A 571 -0.32 15.55 10.64
CA GLU A 571 -1.43 16.47 10.39
C GLU A 571 -1.40 16.99 8.95
N TYR A 572 -2.53 16.86 8.27
CA TYR A 572 -2.70 17.32 6.89
C TYR A 572 -3.44 18.66 6.85
N ARG A 573 -2.69 19.77 6.77
CA ARG A 573 -3.19 21.15 6.95
C ARG A 573 -3.44 21.85 5.61
N ASP A 574 -3.86 23.12 5.65
CA ASP A 574 -4.19 23.91 4.46
C ASP A 574 -2.99 24.12 3.53
N SER A 575 -1.78 24.24 4.07
CA SER A 575 -0.56 24.32 3.26
C SER A 575 -0.32 23.04 2.44
N ASN A 576 -0.64 21.86 2.97
CA ASN A 576 -0.59 20.61 2.21
C ASN A 576 -1.64 20.58 1.09
N LYS A 577 -2.87 20.98 1.42
CA LYS A 577 -3.99 21.05 0.45
C LYS A 577 -3.69 22.05 -0.68
N LEU A 578 -3.03 23.17 -0.36
CA LEU A 578 -2.60 24.17 -1.34
C LEU A 578 -1.74 23.53 -2.42
N VAL A 579 -0.67 22.84 -2.01
CA VAL A 579 0.25 22.17 -2.96
C VAL A 579 -0.51 21.06 -3.71
N GLU A 580 -1.32 20.25 -3.01
CA GLU A 580 -2.12 19.16 -3.60
C GLU A 580 -2.94 19.62 -4.81
N GLU A 581 -3.73 20.69 -4.69
CA GLU A 581 -4.63 21.11 -5.78
C GLU A 581 -3.86 21.58 -7.02
N PHE A 582 -2.74 22.28 -6.86
CA PHE A 582 -1.94 22.72 -8.00
C PHE A 582 -1.16 21.57 -8.65
N MET A 583 -0.70 20.59 -7.87
CA MET A 583 -0.09 19.38 -8.43
C MET A 583 -1.13 18.53 -9.18
N LEU A 584 -2.34 18.39 -8.64
CA LEU A 584 -3.45 17.73 -9.34
C LEU A 584 -3.79 18.44 -10.65
N LEU A 585 -3.88 19.78 -10.64
CA LEU A 585 -4.13 20.59 -11.83
C LEU A 585 -3.05 20.40 -12.89
N ALA A 586 -1.77 20.43 -12.50
CA ALA A 586 -0.63 20.18 -13.38
C ALA A 586 -0.69 18.78 -14.01
N ASN A 587 -0.94 17.77 -13.18
CA ASN A 587 -1.02 16.37 -13.62
C ASN A 587 -2.17 16.16 -14.62
N MET A 588 -3.34 16.75 -14.38
CA MET A 588 -4.49 16.69 -15.31
C MET A 588 -4.19 17.40 -16.63
N ALA A 589 -3.69 18.64 -16.57
CA ALA A 589 -3.31 19.44 -17.73
C ALA A 589 -2.32 18.68 -18.64
N VAL A 590 -1.26 18.12 -18.05
CA VAL A 590 -0.26 17.34 -18.77
C VAL A 590 -0.85 16.05 -19.33
N ALA A 591 -1.71 15.33 -18.56
CA ALA A 591 -2.39 14.13 -19.05
C ALA A 591 -3.20 14.40 -20.33
N HIS A 592 -3.98 15.49 -20.35
CA HIS A 592 -4.72 15.92 -21.52
C HIS A 592 -3.78 16.25 -22.69
N ARG A 593 -2.70 17.00 -22.45
CA ARG A 593 -1.74 17.41 -23.49
C ARG A 593 -1.05 16.22 -24.15
N ILE A 594 -0.54 15.28 -23.37
CA ILE A 594 0.19 14.11 -23.91
C ILE A 594 -0.75 13.13 -24.61
N HIS A 595 -1.96 12.92 -24.09
CA HIS A 595 -2.95 12.04 -24.71
C HIS A 595 -3.44 12.60 -26.04
N HIS A 596 -3.72 13.91 -26.10
CA HIS A 596 -4.10 14.57 -27.33
C HIS A 596 -3.01 14.46 -28.42
N SER A 597 -1.74 14.58 -28.03
CA SER A 597 -0.62 14.55 -28.97
C SER A 597 -0.23 13.12 -29.38
N PHE A 598 -0.37 12.15 -28.48
CA PHE A 598 0.06 10.76 -28.65
C PHE A 598 -0.98 9.78 -28.10
N PRO A 599 -2.16 9.64 -28.74
CA PRO A 599 -3.30 8.89 -28.20
C PRO A 599 -3.05 7.39 -28.03
N GLU A 600 -2.06 6.81 -28.73
CA GLU A 600 -1.70 5.40 -28.60
C GLU A 600 -0.47 5.16 -27.72
N ARG A 601 0.20 6.22 -27.24
CA ARG A 601 1.50 6.12 -26.54
C ARG A 601 1.58 6.93 -25.25
N ALA A 602 0.54 7.68 -24.90
CA ALA A 602 0.51 8.42 -23.65
C ALA A 602 0.57 7.48 -22.44
N LEU A 603 1.51 7.77 -21.53
CA LEU A 603 1.57 7.14 -20.22
C LEU A 603 0.61 7.87 -19.28
N LEU A 604 -0.43 7.16 -18.86
CA LEU A 604 -1.51 7.68 -18.01
C LEU A 604 -1.61 6.87 -16.74
N ARG A 605 -2.45 7.33 -15.81
CA ARG A 605 -2.71 6.72 -14.51
C ARG A 605 -4.20 6.68 -14.22
N ARG A 606 -4.79 5.49 -14.20
CA ARG A 606 -6.22 5.26 -13.93
C ARG A 606 -6.45 4.70 -12.55
N HIS A 607 -7.68 4.80 -12.05
CA HIS A 607 -8.10 4.16 -10.80
C HIS A 607 -9.44 3.46 -11.05
N PRO A 608 -9.44 2.12 -11.22
CA PRO A 608 -10.68 1.38 -11.41
C PRO A 608 -11.60 1.46 -10.18
N PRO A 609 -12.92 1.26 -10.36
CA PRO A 609 -13.88 1.30 -9.27
C PRO A 609 -13.69 0.15 -8.26
N PRO A 610 -14.33 0.22 -7.08
CA PRO A 610 -14.22 -0.81 -6.05
C PRO A 610 -14.73 -2.17 -6.53
N GLN A 611 -14.24 -3.24 -5.91
CA GLN A 611 -14.71 -4.60 -6.20
C GLN A 611 -16.17 -4.76 -5.75
N THR A 612 -17.06 -5.03 -6.70
CA THR A 612 -18.52 -5.01 -6.50
C THR A 612 -18.99 -5.92 -5.37
N LYS A 613 -18.46 -7.15 -5.27
CA LYS A 613 -18.86 -8.09 -4.20
C LYS A 613 -18.46 -7.58 -2.81
N MET A 614 -17.21 -7.15 -2.65
CA MET A 614 -16.72 -6.60 -1.37
C MET A 614 -17.46 -5.33 -0.97
N LEU A 615 -17.82 -4.49 -1.97
CA LEU A 615 -18.62 -3.29 -1.74
C LEU A 615 -20.04 -3.66 -1.28
N ASN A 616 -20.69 -4.63 -1.91
CA ASN A 616 -22.03 -5.08 -1.51
C ASN A 616 -22.05 -5.71 -0.11
N ASP A 617 -21.01 -6.48 0.25
CA ASP A 617 -20.87 -7.03 1.60
C ASP A 617 -20.72 -5.89 2.64
N LEU A 618 -20.01 -4.82 2.29
CA LEU A 618 -19.87 -3.63 3.13
C LEU A 618 -21.17 -2.82 3.23
N VAL A 619 -21.91 -2.68 2.14
CA VAL A 619 -23.25 -2.03 2.12
C VAL A 619 -24.18 -2.77 3.08
N GLU A 620 -24.26 -4.10 2.97
CA GLU A 620 -25.10 -4.91 3.85
C GLU A 620 -24.67 -4.76 5.32
N PHE A 621 -23.36 -4.71 5.58
CA PHE A 621 -22.83 -4.47 6.91
C PHE A 621 -23.24 -3.11 7.48
N CYS A 622 -23.13 -2.03 6.71
CA CYS A 622 -23.53 -0.69 7.14
C CYS A 622 -25.03 -0.62 7.44
N ASP A 623 -25.87 -1.22 6.60
CA ASP A 623 -27.32 -1.34 6.84
C ASP A 623 -27.62 -2.08 8.14
N GLN A 624 -26.92 -3.19 8.41
CA GLN A 624 -27.08 -3.95 9.66
C GLN A 624 -26.70 -3.14 10.90
N MET A 625 -25.71 -2.25 10.78
CA MET A 625 -25.32 -1.35 11.86
C MET A 625 -26.27 -0.18 12.05
N GLY A 626 -27.18 0.06 11.09
CA GLY A 626 -28.09 1.21 11.09
C GLY A 626 -27.39 2.48 10.57
N LEU A 627 -26.40 2.32 9.69
CA LEU A 627 -25.64 3.41 9.07
C LEU A 627 -26.06 3.56 7.61
N PRO A 628 -27.01 4.46 7.28
CA PRO A 628 -27.44 4.67 5.91
C PRO A 628 -26.33 5.39 5.12
N MET A 629 -25.57 4.63 4.32
CA MET A 629 -24.51 5.18 3.46
C MET A 629 -24.83 4.93 1.98
N ASP A 630 -24.55 5.93 1.14
CA ASP A 630 -24.72 5.83 -0.30
C ASP A 630 -23.39 5.47 -0.96
N PHE A 631 -23.35 4.31 -1.62
CA PHE A 631 -22.18 3.79 -2.32
C PHE A 631 -22.32 3.85 -3.85
N SER A 632 -23.32 4.59 -4.37
CA SER A 632 -23.61 4.66 -5.82
C SER A 632 -22.49 5.29 -6.66
N SER A 633 -21.68 6.14 -6.05
CA SER A 633 -20.53 6.82 -6.68
C SER A 633 -19.48 7.21 -5.65
N ALA A 634 -18.28 7.58 -6.12
CA ALA A 634 -17.21 8.11 -5.29
C ALA A 634 -17.67 9.32 -4.46
N GLY A 635 -18.31 10.30 -5.11
CA GLY A 635 -18.83 11.50 -4.45
C GLY A 635 -19.97 11.21 -3.46
N ALA A 636 -20.87 10.28 -3.78
CA ALA A 636 -21.93 9.88 -2.86
C ALA A 636 -21.38 9.20 -1.59
N LEU A 637 -20.35 8.36 -1.75
CA LEU A 637 -19.64 7.74 -0.63
C LEU A 637 -18.94 8.81 0.21
N ASN A 638 -18.22 9.74 -0.42
CA ASN A 638 -17.57 10.84 0.28
C ASN A 638 -18.57 11.66 1.09
N LYS A 639 -19.70 12.04 0.47
CA LYS A 639 -20.77 12.79 1.14
C LYS A 639 -21.42 12.00 2.28
N SER A 640 -21.53 10.69 2.16
CA SER A 640 -22.02 9.84 3.25
C SER A 640 -21.03 9.85 4.41
N LEU A 641 -19.73 9.72 4.12
CA LEU A 641 -18.70 9.83 5.13
C LEU A 641 -18.64 11.25 5.74
N THR A 642 -18.96 12.33 5.01
CA THR A 642 -18.99 13.71 5.57
C THR A 642 -20.20 14.00 6.43
N LYS A 643 -21.35 13.50 6.02
CA LYS A 643 -22.63 13.92 6.60
C LYS A 643 -23.00 13.14 7.86
N ILE A 644 -22.40 11.97 8.09
CA ILE A 644 -22.83 11.02 9.14
C ILE A 644 -22.22 11.35 10.53
N PHE A 645 -21.25 12.27 10.64
CA PHE A 645 -20.49 12.46 11.88
C PHE A 645 -20.63 13.89 12.42
N GLY A 646 -20.87 14.00 13.73
CA GLY A 646 -20.71 15.25 14.47
C GLY A 646 -19.25 15.44 14.90
N ASP A 647 -18.99 16.51 15.64
CA ASP A 647 -17.62 16.91 16.03
C ASP A 647 -17.13 16.23 17.33
N ASP A 648 -17.90 15.29 17.88
CA ASP A 648 -17.53 14.57 19.09
C ASP A 648 -16.50 13.45 18.82
N LYS A 649 -15.71 13.10 19.84
CA LYS A 649 -14.65 12.07 19.75
C LYS A 649 -15.16 10.73 19.21
N TYR A 650 -16.37 10.32 19.58
CA TYR A 650 -16.93 9.05 19.14
C TYR A 650 -17.24 9.09 17.65
N SER A 651 -17.84 10.18 17.16
CA SER A 651 -18.11 10.41 15.75
C SER A 651 -16.83 10.41 14.89
N LEU A 652 -15.77 11.07 15.36
CA LEU A 652 -14.44 11.04 14.71
C LEU A 652 -13.84 9.63 14.65
N ALA A 653 -13.85 8.91 15.78
CA ALA A 653 -13.35 7.53 15.82
C ALA A 653 -14.15 6.61 14.88
N ARG A 654 -15.47 6.79 14.81
CA ARG A 654 -16.35 6.03 13.91
C ARG A 654 -16.07 6.34 12.44
N LYS A 655 -15.79 7.61 12.11
CA LYS A 655 -15.34 8.02 10.78
C LYS A 655 -14.06 7.29 10.40
N GLU A 656 -13.05 7.25 11.28
CA GLU A 656 -11.78 6.54 11.00
C GLU A 656 -11.98 5.05 10.75
N VAL A 657 -12.80 4.37 11.56
CA VAL A 657 -13.13 2.96 11.34
C VAL A 657 -13.84 2.75 9.99
N LEU A 658 -14.81 3.60 9.66
CA LEU A 658 -15.55 3.50 8.41
C LEU A 658 -14.68 3.82 7.20
N THR A 659 -13.78 4.80 7.28
CA THR A 659 -12.78 5.10 6.24
C THR A 659 -11.89 3.88 5.99
N ASN A 660 -11.43 3.21 7.05
CA ASN A 660 -10.64 2.00 6.91
C ASN A 660 -11.43 0.86 6.25
N MET A 661 -12.69 0.64 6.68
CA MET A 661 -13.56 -0.36 6.08
C MET A 661 -13.86 -0.07 4.60
N CYS A 662 -14.16 1.19 4.25
CA CYS A 662 -14.43 1.64 2.88
C CYS A 662 -13.19 1.57 1.98
N SER A 663 -11.99 1.58 2.54
CA SER A 663 -10.75 1.40 1.80
C SER A 663 -10.54 -0.04 1.31
N ARG A 664 -11.11 -1.05 1.99
CA ARG A 664 -10.85 -2.47 1.67
C ARG A 664 -11.37 -2.92 0.29
N PRO A 665 -12.55 -2.49 -0.19
CA PRO A 665 -13.02 -2.81 -1.53
C PRO A 665 -12.33 -2.03 -2.65
N MET A 666 -11.61 -0.94 -2.32
CA MET A 666 -10.96 -0.07 -3.31
C MET A 666 -9.85 -0.83 -4.04
N GLN A 667 -9.70 -0.54 -5.33
CA GLN A 667 -8.62 -1.10 -6.14
C GLN A 667 -7.40 -0.19 -6.12
N MET A 668 -6.24 -0.73 -6.47
CA MET A 668 -5.06 0.10 -6.64
C MET A 668 -5.15 0.89 -7.94
N ALA A 669 -4.71 2.15 -7.90
CA ALA A 669 -4.51 2.95 -9.09
C ALA A 669 -3.28 2.47 -9.88
N LEU A 670 -3.40 2.43 -11.21
CA LEU A 670 -2.46 1.79 -12.13
C LEU A 670 -1.98 2.77 -13.21
N TYR A 671 -0.66 2.80 -13.44
CA TYR A 671 -0.11 3.33 -14.67
C TYR A 671 -0.47 2.42 -15.85
N PHE A 672 -0.70 2.99 -17.02
CA PHE A 672 -0.99 2.25 -18.23
C PHE A 672 -0.63 3.06 -19.49
N CYS A 673 -0.42 2.35 -20.58
CA CYS A 673 -0.28 2.94 -21.91
C CYS A 673 -1.67 3.05 -22.56
N SER A 674 -2.02 4.26 -22.99
CA SER A 674 -3.29 4.55 -23.68
C SER A 674 -3.57 3.62 -24.87
N GLY A 675 -2.58 3.28 -25.71
CA GLY A 675 -2.80 2.41 -26.87
C GLY A 675 -3.05 0.94 -26.56
N VAL A 676 -2.82 0.47 -25.33
CA VAL A 676 -3.10 -0.92 -24.94
C VAL A 676 -4.54 -1.08 -24.42
N LEU A 677 -5.07 -0.06 -23.74
CA LEU A 677 -6.42 -0.09 -23.21
C LEU A 677 -7.37 0.60 -24.20
N ARG A 678 -8.23 -0.17 -24.88
CA ARG A 678 -9.08 0.34 -25.97
C ARG A 678 -10.31 1.13 -25.50
N ASP A 679 -10.77 0.86 -24.28
CA ASP A 679 -11.98 1.46 -23.74
C ASP A 679 -11.61 2.69 -22.91
N GLU A 680 -11.82 3.87 -23.48
CA GLU A 680 -11.51 5.16 -22.84
C GLU A 680 -12.30 5.39 -21.54
N VAL A 681 -13.46 4.76 -21.37
CA VAL A 681 -14.22 4.85 -20.10
C VAL A 681 -13.41 4.31 -18.94
N GLN A 682 -12.53 3.33 -19.19
CA GLN A 682 -11.68 2.74 -18.16
C GLN A 682 -10.48 3.61 -17.78
N PHE A 683 -10.23 4.73 -18.49
CA PHE A 683 -9.13 5.65 -18.17
C PHE A 683 -9.44 6.48 -16.92
N GLN A 684 -10.72 6.55 -16.56
CA GLN A 684 -11.22 7.30 -15.42
C GLN A 684 -10.45 6.96 -14.13
N HIS A 685 -10.22 7.99 -13.32
CA HIS A 685 -9.70 7.87 -11.98
C HIS A 685 -10.87 7.93 -10.97
N TYR A 686 -11.34 6.78 -10.47
CA TYR A 686 -12.52 6.66 -9.60
C TYR A 686 -12.52 7.65 -8.42
N ALA A 687 -11.45 7.68 -7.63
CA ALA A 687 -11.40 8.53 -6.43
C ALA A 687 -11.30 10.04 -6.75
N LEU A 688 -10.64 10.41 -7.85
CA LEU A 688 -10.56 11.82 -8.26
C LEU A 688 -11.80 12.26 -9.04
N ASN A 689 -12.56 11.29 -9.55
CA ASN A 689 -13.65 11.44 -10.49
C ASN A 689 -13.29 12.26 -11.75
N VAL A 690 -12.10 12.03 -12.33
CA VAL A 690 -11.63 12.69 -13.56
C VAL A 690 -11.39 11.69 -14.69
N PRO A 691 -11.58 12.08 -15.96
CA PRO A 691 -11.46 11.17 -17.10
C PRO A 691 -10.01 10.82 -17.46
N LEU A 692 -9.08 11.76 -17.28
CA LEU A 692 -7.67 11.58 -17.59
C LEU A 692 -6.80 12.09 -16.44
N TYR A 693 -5.80 11.31 -16.08
CA TYR A 693 -4.83 11.65 -15.05
C TYR A 693 -3.49 10.99 -15.37
N THR A 694 -2.39 11.60 -14.92
CA THR A 694 -1.04 11.04 -15.00
C THR A 694 -0.20 11.57 -13.84
N HIS A 695 1.06 11.15 -13.74
CA HIS A 695 2.02 11.78 -12.84
C HIS A 695 3.10 12.49 -13.64
N PHE A 696 3.32 13.76 -13.32
CA PHE A 696 4.28 14.66 -13.96
C PHE A 696 5.14 15.43 -12.93
N THR A 697 4.60 15.66 -11.73
CA THR A 697 5.10 16.64 -10.77
C THR A 697 6.24 16.16 -9.87
N SER A 698 6.76 14.94 -10.03
CA SER A 698 7.85 14.43 -9.18
C SER A 698 8.88 13.54 -9.90
N PRO A 699 9.55 14.03 -10.95
CA PRO A 699 10.50 13.26 -11.75
C PRO A 699 11.82 12.91 -11.05
N ILE A 700 12.18 13.56 -9.94
CA ILE A 700 13.38 13.19 -9.16
C ILE A 700 13.19 11.83 -8.50
N ARG A 701 11.96 11.56 -8.05
CA ARG A 701 11.61 10.36 -7.25
C ARG A 701 10.70 9.36 -7.96
N ARG A 702 10.19 9.65 -9.16
CA ARG A 702 9.33 8.74 -9.94
C ARG A 702 9.71 8.70 -11.42
N PHE A 703 9.96 7.50 -11.93
CA PHE A 703 10.33 7.31 -13.34
C PHE A 703 9.15 7.52 -14.30
N ALA A 704 7.92 7.26 -13.83
CA ALA A 704 6.71 7.54 -14.62
C ALA A 704 6.66 9.02 -15.05
N ASP A 705 6.99 9.93 -14.14
CA ASP A 705 7.07 11.36 -14.40
C ASP A 705 8.19 11.68 -15.40
N VAL A 706 9.35 11.03 -15.34
CA VAL A 706 10.43 11.18 -16.34
C VAL A 706 9.93 10.79 -17.74
N MET A 707 9.18 9.70 -17.87
CA MET A 707 8.57 9.30 -19.13
C MET A 707 7.56 10.33 -19.63
N VAL A 708 6.72 10.87 -18.73
CA VAL A 708 5.75 11.92 -19.06
C VAL A 708 6.44 13.22 -19.46
N HIS A 709 7.55 13.60 -18.83
CA HIS A 709 8.37 14.76 -19.23
C HIS A 709 8.90 14.61 -20.66
N ARG A 710 9.37 13.42 -21.04
CA ARG A 710 9.82 13.12 -22.42
C ARG A 710 8.66 13.24 -23.41
N LEU A 711 7.49 12.69 -23.07
CA LEU A 711 6.28 12.80 -23.90
C LEU A 711 5.83 14.26 -24.03
N LEU A 712 5.82 15.03 -22.95
CA LEU A 712 5.44 16.44 -22.97
C LEU A 712 6.45 17.25 -23.81
N ALA A 713 7.76 17.01 -23.66
CA ALA A 713 8.79 17.63 -24.48
C ALA A 713 8.60 17.35 -25.97
N ALA A 714 8.31 16.10 -26.35
CA ALA A 714 8.00 15.72 -27.72
C ALA A 714 6.71 16.39 -28.23
N SER A 715 5.69 16.53 -27.38
CA SER A 715 4.43 17.19 -27.74
C SER A 715 4.58 18.69 -28.04
N LEU A 716 5.66 19.31 -27.54
CA LEU A 716 6.01 20.71 -27.76
C LEU A 716 7.06 20.88 -28.88
N GLY A 717 7.50 19.78 -29.51
CA GLY A 717 8.53 19.80 -30.55
C GLY A 717 9.95 20.00 -30.03
N HIS A 718 10.20 19.82 -28.73
CA HIS A 718 11.55 19.91 -28.15
C HIS A 718 12.41 18.67 -28.44
N SER A 719 11.77 17.55 -28.76
CA SER A 719 12.39 16.28 -29.12
C SER A 719 11.57 15.58 -30.21
N ALA A 720 12.13 14.54 -30.82
CA ALA A 720 11.38 13.71 -31.77
C ALA A 720 10.17 13.04 -31.09
N PRO A 721 9.10 12.76 -31.85
CA PRO A 721 7.99 11.93 -31.37
C PRO A 721 8.49 10.57 -30.85
N PRO A 722 7.80 9.97 -29.86
CA PRO A 722 8.19 8.67 -29.32
C PRO A 722 8.05 7.58 -30.39
N ASP A 723 9.17 6.94 -30.74
CA ASP A 723 9.21 5.77 -31.65
C ASP A 723 9.09 4.44 -30.89
N VAL A 724 8.46 4.48 -29.71
CA VAL A 724 8.31 3.31 -28.83
C VAL A 724 6.95 2.67 -29.11
N GLU A 725 6.94 1.35 -29.29
CA GLU A 725 5.70 0.58 -29.45
C GLU A 725 4.83 0.64 -28.18
N PRO A 726 3.49 0.72 -28.29
CA PRO A 726 2.60 0.81 -27.13
C PRO A 726 2.81 -0.30 -26.10
N GLY A 727 3.13 -1.52 -26.56
CA GLY A 727 3.42 -2.66 -25.69
C GLY A 727 4.72 -2.53 -24.88
N ALA A 728 5.71 -1.77 -25.36
CA ALA A 728 6.92 -1.49 -24.59
C ALA A 728 6.65 -0.44 -23.51
N VAL A 729 5.86 0.60 -23.82
CA VAL A 729 5.39 1.59 -22.83
C VAL A 729 4.57 0.90 -21.74
N GLN A 730 3.69 -0.05 -22.11
CA GLN A 730 2.91 -0.81 -21.12
C GLN A 730 3.79 -1.66 -20.20
N LYS A 731 4.85 -2.30 -20.71
CA LYS A 731 5.79 -3.03 -19.85
C LYS A 731 6.49 -2.13 -18.83
N GLN A 732 6.86 -0.91 -19.24
CA GLN A 732 7.40 0.08 -18.30
C GLN A 732 6.34 0.51 -17.28
N ALA A 733 5.09 0.72 -17.70
CA ALA A 733 3.98 1.02 -16.80
C ALA A 733 3.74 -0.11 -15.78
N ASP A 734 3.74 -1.37 -16.22
CA ASP A 734 3.58 -2.55 -15.37
C ASP A 734 4.71 -2.66 -14.34
N HIS A 735 5.96 -2.44 -14.77
CA HIS A 735 7.10 -2.40 -13.86
C HIS A 735 6.98 -1.25 -12.85
N CYS A 736 6.62 -0.04 -13.28
CA CYS A 736 6.35 1.09 -12.39
C CYS A 736 5.23 0.77 -11.38
N ASN A 737 4.19 0.05 -11.78
CA ASN A 737 3.12 -0.41 -10.88
C ASN A 737 3.66 -1.39 -9.83
N ASP A 738 4.41 -2.41 -10.25
CA ASP A 738 4.99 -3.41 -9.35
C ASP A 738 5.92 -2.76 -8.32
N ARG A 739 6.81 -1.87 -8.77
CA ARG A 739 7.75 -1.15 -7.89
C ARG A 739 7.05 -0.16 -6.97
N ARG A 740 6.00 0.54 -7.43
CA ARG A 740 5.18 1.42 -6.58
C ARG A 740 4.49 0.63 -5.47
N MET A 741 3.92 -0.52 -5.79
CA MET A 741 3.27 -1.39 -4.81
C MET A 741 4.27 -1.94 -3.80
N ALA A 742 5.44 -2.39 -4.26
CA ALA A 742 6.52 -2.85 -3.39
C ALA A 742 7.01 -1.72 -2.46
N SER A 743 7.22 -0.52 -3.00
CA SER A 743 7.63 0.68 -2.25
C SER A 743 6.62 1.02 -1.14
N LYS A 744 5.32 1.04 -1.45
CA LYS A 744 4.27 1.28 -0.45
C LYS A 744 4.29 0.24 0.67
N ARG A 745 4.49 -1.05 0.35
CA ARG A 745 4.60 -2.10 1.38
C ARG A 745 5.84 -1.95 2.25
N VAL A 746 6.97 -1.57 1.66
CA VAL A 746 8.20 -1.32 2.40
C VAL A 746 8.04 -0.12 3.34
N GLN A 747 7.37 0.95 2.90
CA GLN A 747 7.03 2.11 3.74
C GLN A 747 6.17 1.69 4.96
N GLU A 748 5.08 0.97 4.72
CA GLU A 748 4.19 0.47 5.78
C GLU A 748 4.93 -0.44 6.78
N LEU A 749 5.81 -1.32 6.29
CA LEU A 749 6.63 -2.20 7.12
C LEU A 749 7.69 -1.43 7.91
N SER A 750 8.27 -0.37 7.33
CA SER A 750 9.20 0.51 8.04
C SER A 750 8.50 1.21 9.21
N THR A 751 7.31 1.79 8.98
CA THR A 751 6.50 2.38 10.05
C THR A 751 6.17 1.36 11.13
N SER A 752 5.79 0.14 10.73
CA SER A 752 5.47 -0.94 11.66
C SER A 752 6.68 -1.40 12.49
N LEU A 753 7.86 -1.45 11.89
CA LEU A 753 9.13 -1.77 12.56
C LEU A 753 9.44 -0.73 13.65
N PHE A 754 9.42 0.55 13.30
CA PHE A 754 9.72 1.64 14.24
C PHE A 754 8.67 1.72 15.35
N PHE A 755 7.39 1.52 15.03
CA PHE A 755 6.35 1.48 16.04
C PHE A 755 6.51 0.29 17.01
N ALA A 756 6.88 -0.88 16.52
CA ALA A 756 7.15 -2.04 17.38
C ALA A 756 8.35 -1.83 18.30
N VAL A 757 9.40 -1.16 17.81
CA VAL A 757 10.55 -0.75 18.63
C VAL A 757 10.12 0.28 19.68
N LEU A 758 9.31 1.29 19.31
CA LEU A 758 8.81 2.29 20.25
C LEU A 758 8.02 1.65 21.41
N VAL A 759 7.11 0.71 21.12
CA VAL A 759 6.35 -0.01 22.17
C VAL A 759 7.28 -0.80 23.11
N ARG A 760 8.41 -1.29 22.61
CA ARG A 760 9.41 -2.01 23.43
C ARG A 760 10.21 -1.05 24.31
N GLU A 761 10.69 0.04 23.76
CA GLU A 761 11.59 0.98 24.46
C GLU A 761 10.84 1.91 25.43
N SER A 762 9.65 2.39 25.03
CA SER A 762 8.85 3.32 25.85
C SER A 762 7.97 2.62 26.90
N GLY A 763 7.88 1.29 26.86
CA GLY A 763 7.00 0.51 27.74
C GLY A 763 5.53 0.55 27.31
N PRO A 764 4.59 0.17 28.20
CA PRO A 764 3.17 0.06 27.87
C PRO A 764 2.58 1.39 27.39
N LEU A 765 1.94 1.39 26.21
CA LEU A 765 1.33 2.59 25.64
C LEU A 765 -0.20 2.52 25.72
N GLU A 766 -0.81 3.47 26.46
CA GLU A 766 -2.26 3.59 26.55
C GLU A 766 -2.86 4.39 25.38
N SER A 767 -4.03 3.99 24.91
CA SER A 767 -4.81 4.72 23.92
C SER A 767 -6.28 4.31 23.94
N GLU A 768 -7.15 5.25 23.57
CA GLU A 768 -8.51 4.90 23.13
C GLU A 768 -8.44 4.09 21.83
N ALA A 769 -9.40 3.18 21.66
CA ALA A 769 -9.56 2.37 20.48
C ALA A 769 -11.04 2.16 20.18
N MET A 770 -11.37 1.95 18.90
CA MET A 770 -12.73 1.63 18.48
C MET A 770 -12.82 0.22 17.88
N VAL A 771 -13.82 -0.54 18.32
CA VAL A 771 -14.04 -1.91 17.86
C VAL A 771 -14.51 -1.92 16.40
N MET A 772 -13.76 -2.62 15.55
CA MET A 772 -14.03 -2.81 14.13
C MET A 772 -14.82 -4.09 13.85
N GLY A 773 -14.57 -5.15 14.62
CA GLY A 773 -15.16 -6.47 14.40
C GLY A 773 -15.21 -7.29 15.68
N VAL A 774 -16.21 -8.16 15.81
CA VAL A 774 -16.43 -8.98 17.00
C VAL A 774 -16.53 -10.45 16.59
N LEU A 775 -15.72 -11.29 17.21
CA LEU A 775 -15.69 -12.75 17.06
C LEU A 775 -16.19 -13.43 18.34
N ASN A 776 -16.28 -14.75 18.32
CA ASN A 776 -16.73 -15.56 19.45
C ASN A 776 -15.76 -15.55 20.65
N GLN A 777 -14.45 -15.40 20.40
CA GLN A 777 -13.40 -15.46 21.43
C GLN A 777 -12.39 -14.29 21.34
N ALA A 778 -12.68 -13.30 20.50
CA ALA A 778 -11.81 -12.15 20.26
C ALA A 778 -12.60 -10.99 19.64
N PHE A 779 -11.99 -9.81 19.57
CA PHE A 779 -12.51 -8.69 18.80
C PHE A 779 -11.34 -7.86 18.24
N ASP A 780 -11.57 -7.21 17.10
CA ASP A 780 -10.58 -6.39 16.41
C ASP A 780 -10.85 -4.90 16.72
N VAL A 781 -9.80 -4.15 17.02
CA VAL A 781 -9.86 -2.72 17.36
C VAL A 781 -8.93 -1.89 16.48
N LEU A 782 -9.32 -0.65 16.19
CA LEU A 782 -8.48 0.40 15.66
C LEU A 782 -8.02 1.28 16.82
N VAL A 783 -6.71 1.32 17.09
CA VAL A 783 -6.13 2.12 18.16
C VAL A 783 -5.91 3.55 17.67
N LEU A 784 -6.67 4.50 18.22
CA LEU A 784 -6.89 5.81 17.60
C LEU A 784 -5.64 6.69 17.59
N ARG A 785 -4.84 6.70 18.66
CA ARG A 785 -3.61 7.51 18.72
C ARG A 785 -2.53 7.07 17.72
N TYR A 786 -2.57 5.82 17.28
CA TYR A 786 -1.49 5.22 16.50
C TYR A 786 -1.96 4.70 15.13
N GLY A 787 -3.27 4.68 14.83
CA GLY A 787 -3.82 4.14 13.59
C GLY A 787 -3.59 2.64 13.37
N VAL A 788 -3.17 1.90 14.40
CA VAL A 788 -2.85 0.46 14.28
C VAL A 788 -4.06 -0.42 14.56
N GLN A 789 -4.19 -1.50 13.79
CA GLN A 789 -5.22 -2.52 14.02
C GLN A 789 -4.67 -3.67 14.86
N LYS A 790 -5.39 -4.02 15.93
CA LYS A 790 -5.02 -5.15 16.79
C LYS A 790 -6.23 -6.01 17.14
N ARG A 791 -5.95 -7.30 17.32
CA ARG A 791 -6.90 -8.26 17.85
C ARG A 791 -6.68 -8.41 19.35
N ILE A 792 -7.75 -8.29 20.11
CA ILE A 792 -7.77 -8.58 21.54
C ILE A 792 -8.46 -9.94 21.72
N TYR A 793 -7.74 -10.87 22.36
CA TYR A 793 -8.25 -12.21 22.62
C TYR A 793 -8.78 -12.33 24.05
N CYS A 794 -9.91 -12.98 24.23
CA CYS A 794 -10.52 -13.15 25.56
C CYS A 794 -9.64 -13.94 26.53
N ASN A 795 -8.77 -14.83 26.03
CA ASN A 795 -7.86 -15.63 26.85
C ASN A 795 -6.69 -14.81 27.44
N ALA A 796 -6.38 -13.66 26.87
CA ALA A 796 -5.35 -12.75 27.35
C ALA A 796 -5.90 -11.76 28.40
N LEU A 797 -7.21 -11.78 28.67
CA LEU A 797 -7.88 -10.89 29.61
C LEU A 797 -8.22 -11.66 30.91
N PRO A 798 -8.14 -11.02 32.08
CA PRO A 798 -8.54 -11.60 33.37
C PRO A 798 -10.07 -11.66 33.48
N LEU A 799 -10.67 -12.62 32.77
CA LEU A 799 -12.12 -12.79 32.69
C LEU A 799 -12.56 -14.05 33.43
N ARG A 800 -13.61 -13.91 34.24
CA ARG A 800 -14.33 -15.04 34.82
C ARG A 800 -15.10 -15.82 33.76
N ALA A 801 -15.71 -15.10 32.82
CA ALA A 801 -16.46 -15.67 31.70
C ALA A 801 -16.61 -14.68 30.54
N HIS A 802 -16.86 -15.19 29.35
CA HIS A 802 -17.32 -14.40 28.21
C HIS A 802 -18.45 -15.13 27.48
N HIS A 803 -19.39 -14.37 26.92
CA HIS A 803 -20.52 -14.92 26.17
C HIS A 803 -20.69 -14.17 24.85
N PHE A 804 -20.60 -14.90 23.74
CA PHE A 804 -20.88 -14.38 22.42
C PHE A 804 -22.33 -14.68 22.02
N GLN A 805 -23.04 -13.64 21.60
CA GLN A 805 -24.39 -13.74 21.10
C GLN A 805 -24.59 -12.87 19.86
N ARG A 806 -25.57 -13.23 19.03
CA ARG A 806 -26.04 -12.37 17.94
C ARG A 806 -27.41 -11.84 18.33
N VAL A 807 -27.46 -10.56 18.71
CA VAL A 807 -28.72 -9.88 19.01
C VAL A 807 -29.24 -9.28 17.70
N GLY A 808 -30.24 -9.93 17.10
CA GLY A 808 -30.63 -9.66 15.72
C GLY A 808 -29.51 -10.04 14.75
N LYS A 809 -29.04 -9.07 13.94
CA LYS A 809 -27.89 -9.26 13.03
C LYS A 809 -26.55 -8.79 13.62
N LYS A 810 -26.55 -8.14 14.80
CA LYS A 810 -25.36 -7.52 15.39
C LYS A 810 -24.61 -8.52 16.29
N PRO A 811 -23.29 -8.72 16.08
CA PRO A 811 -22.49 -9.54 16.99
C PRO A 811 -22.21 -8.76 18.28
N VAL A 812 -22.45 -9.41 19.43
CA VAL A 812 -22.24 -8.84 20.76
C VAL A 812 -21.44 -9.82 21.60
N LEU A 813 -20.40 -9.33 22.26
CA LEU A 813 -19.55 -10.09 23.14
C LEU A 813 -19.62 -9.50 24.56
N THR A 814 -20.21 -10.23 25.49
CA THR A 814 -20.32 -9.82 26.89
C THR A 814 -19.15 -10.42 27.67
N LEU A 815 -18.34 -9.57 28.29
CA LEU A 815 -17.20 -9.93 29.12
C LEU A 815 -17.59 -9.80 30.60
N THR A 816 -17.23 -10.79 31.42
CA THR A 816 -17.38 -10.74 32.88
C THR A 816 -16.00 -10.76 33.51
N TRP A 817 -15.59 -9.64 34.09
CA TRP A 817 -14.26 -9.46 34.68
C TRP A 817 -14.11 -10.21 36.00
N GLU A 818 -12.92 -10.76 36.24
CA GLU A 818 -12.56 -11.31 37.55
C GLU A 818 -12.46 -10.14 38.56
N PRO A 819 -13.08 -10.23 39.75
CA PRO A 819 -12.96 -9.19 40.76
C PRO A 819 -11.52 -9.09 41.29
N GLU A 820 -11.06 -7.87 41.62
CA GLU A 820 -9.71 -7.67 42.18
C GLU A 820 -9.63 -8.12 43.64
N ASP A 821 -10.72 -7.92 44.38
CA ASP A 821 -10.90 -8.35 45.76
C ASP A 821 -12.13 -9.24 45.90
N THR A 822 -12.13 -10.14 46.89
CA THR A 822 -13.24 -11.06 47.16
C THR A 822 -14.57 -10.37 47.53
N GLU A 823 -14.53 -9.08 47.89
CA GLU A 823 -15.69 -8.25 48.24
C GLU A 823 -16.30 -7.50 47.05
N GLN A 824 -15.62 -7.46 45.88
CA GLN A 824 -16.13 -6.75 44.71
C GLN A 824 -17.00 -7.64 43.84
N GLU A 825 -18.14 -7.12 43.39
CA GLU A 825 -18.96 -7.81 42.40
C GLU A 825 -18.28 -7.84 41.02
N PRO A 826 -18.40 -8.94 40.25
CA PRO A 826 -17.81 -9.04 38.93
C PRO A 826 -18.48 -8.04 37.97
N VAL A 827 -17.66 -7.15 37.41
CA VAL A 827 -18.11 -6.14 36.45
C VAL A 827 -18.40 -6.80 35.10
N GLN A 828 -19.57 -6.51 34.52
CA GLN A 828 -19.90 -6.92 33.16
C GLN A 828 -19.67 -5.78 32.18
N GLN A 829 -19.04 -6.08 31.05
CA GLN A 829 -18.80 -5.12 29.97
C GLN A 829 -19.27 -5.71 28.65
N VAL A 830 -20.07 -4.95 27.91
CA VAL A 830 -20.61 -5.38 26.61
C VAL A 830 -19.80 -4.75 25.49
N ILE A 831 -19.22 -5.59 24.63
CA ILE A 831 -18.45 -5.19 23.46
C ILE A 831 -19.28 -5.42 22.20
N THR A 832 -19.48 -4.35 21.43
CA THR A 832 -20.11 -4.38 20.11
C THR A 832 -19.25 -3.61 19.11
N ILE A 833 -19.54 -3.77 17.82
CA ILE A 833 -18.92 -2.95 16.77
C ILE A 833 -19.21 -1.47 17.04
N PHE A 834 -18.20 -0.63 16.83
CA PHE A 834 -18.15 0.79 17.17
C PHE A 834 -18.23 1.11 18.66
N SER A 835 -18.01 0.15 19.57
CA SER A 835 -17.72 0.47 20.97
C SER A 835 -16.38 1.20 21.08
N LEU A 836 -16.36 2.31 21.82
CA LEU A 836 -15.13 2.97 22.23
C LEU A 836 -14.61 2.30 23.51
N VAL A 837 -13.33 1.97 23.53
CA VAL A 837 -12.68 1.23 24.62
C VAL A 837 -11.28 1.77 24.88
N GLU A 838 -10.75 1.56 26.08
CA GLU A 838 -9.35 1.86 26.39
C GLU A 838 -8.50 0.61 26.25
N VAL A 839 -7.35 0.74 25.59
CA VAL A 839 -6.41 -0.36 25.36
C VAL A 839 -5.00 0.02 25.75
N VAL A 840 -4.23 -1.00 26.12
CA VAL A 840 -2.81 -0.89 26.43
C VAL A 840 -2.03 -1.77 25.45
N LEU A 841 -1.05 -1.17 24.76
CA LEU A 841 -0.12 -1.87 23.89
C LEU A 841 1.10 -2.30 24.70
N GLN A 842 1.47 -3.58 24.63
CA GLN A 842 2.60 -4.13 25.38
C GLN A 842 3.47 -5.01 24.48
N ALA A 843 4.79 -4.87 24.60
CA ALA A 843 5.74 -5.72 23.89
C ALA A 843 5.66 -7.18 24.38
N GLU A 844 5.79 -8.13 23.45
CA GLU A 844 5.86 -9.56 23.74
C GLU A 844 7.33 -10.02 23.78
N ALA A 845 7.57 -11.24 24.27
CA ALA A 845 8.92 -11.81 24.31
C ALA A 845 9.53 -12.05 22.91
N ALA A 846 8.70 -12.22 21.88
CA ALA A 846 9.16 -12.37 20.51
C ALA A 846 9.51 -11.00 19.90
N ALA A 847 10.62 -10.94 19.16
CA ALA A 847 11.10 -9.71 18.53
C ALA A 847 10.03 -9.06 17.64
N LEU A 848 9.88 -7.73 17.78
CA LEU A 848 8.90 -6.89 17.07
C LEU A 848 7.43 -7.28 17.26
N LYS A 849 7.10 -8.17 18.20
CA LYS A 849 5.73 -8.53 18.54
C LYS A 849 5.25 -7.71 19.73
N TYR A 850 4.01 -7.29 19.65
CA TYR A 850 3.32 -6.58 20.70
C TYR A 850 1.83 -6.90 20.63
N SER A 851 1.19 -7.01 21.78
CA SER A 851 -0.23 -7.29 21.94
C SER A 851 -1.00 -6.02 22.30
N ALA A 852 -2.32 -6.09 22.19
CA ALA A 852 -3.23 -5.09 22.75
C ALA A 852 -4.10 -5.77 23.80
N LEU A 853 -4.19 -5.16 24.97
CA LEU A 853 -5.04 -5.62 26.06
C LEU A 853 -6.11 -4.56 26.34
N LEU A 854 -7.33 -5.02 26.64
CA LEU A 854 -8.43 -4.16 27.05
C LEU A 854 -8.22 -3.76 28.51
N LYS A 855 -8.35 -2.46 28.82
CA LYS A 855 -8.31 -1.99 30.21
C LYS A 855 -9.64 -2.29 30.90
N ARG A 856 -9.58 -2.70 32.17
CA ARG A 856 -10.78 -3.01 32.97
C ARG A 856 -11.61 -1.73 33.17
N PRO A 857 -12.95 -1.79 33.07
CA PRO A 857 -13.80 -0.64 33.39
C PRO A 857 -13.63 -0.24 34.86
N GLY A 858 -13.38 1.05 35.13
CA GLY A 858 -13.36 1.62 36.49
C GLY A 858 -11.97 1.77 37.14
N THR A 859 -10.87 1.40 36.48
CA THR A 859 -9.50 1.60 37.01
C THR A 859 -8.96 3.03 36.89
N GLY A 860 -9.76 3.99 36.42
CA GLY A 860 -9.41 5.41 36.34
C GLY A 860 -10.60 6.24 36.77
N ASP A 861 -10.59 6.66 38.05
CA ASP A 861 -11.35 7.77 38.65
C ASP A 861 -11.36 7.73 40.20
N HIS A 862 -10.68 6.76 40.83
CA HIS A 862 -10.62 6.66 42.30
C HIS A 862 -9.36 7.25 42.97
N LEU A 863 -8.51 8.00 42.27
CA LEU A 863 -7.30 8.58 42.86
C LEU A 863 -7.08 10.09 42.62
N ASP A 864 -8.06 10.86 42.14
CA ASP A 864 -7.87 12.31 41.94
C ASP A 864 -9.08 13.20 42.33
N LEU A 865 -10.06 12.66 43.06
CA LEU A 865 -11.24 13.40 43.52
C LEU A 865 -11.43 13.47 45.04
N GLN A 866 -10.53 12.89 45.84
CA GLN A 866 -10.54 13.06 47.30
C GLN A 866 -9.47 14.03 47.84
N ASP A 867 -8.39 14.29 47.09
CA ASP A 867 -7.35 15.27 47.49
C ASP A 867 -7.57 16.69 46.94
N LYS A 868 -8.67 16.93 46.21
CA LYS A 868 -9.05 18.26 45.70
C LYS A 868 -10.21 18.95 46.41
N GLU A 869 -10.92 18.26 47.31
CA GLU A 869 -11.97 18.89 48.14
C GLU A 869 -11.52 19.24 49.56
N GLU A 870 -10.34 18.78 50.03
CA GLU A 870 -9.76 19.20 51.32
C GLU A 870 -8.71 20.32 51.22
N CYS A 871 -8.33 20.78 50.02
CA CYS A 871 -7.37 21.89 49.85
C CYS A 871 -7.99 23.27 49.57
N ASP A 872 -9.31 23.35 49.32
CA ASP A 872 -10.04 24.59 49.01
C ASP A 872 -10.95 25.08 50.15
N HIS A 873 -10.88 24.47 51.35
CA HIS A 873 -11.65 24.92 52.52
C HIS A 873 -10.83 25.61 53.63
N ASP A 874 -9.50 25.70 53.49
CA ASP A 874 -8.61 26.31 54.49
C ASP A 874 -7.87 27.58 53.98
N ARG A 875 -8.34 28.23 52.91
CA ARG A 875 -7.73 29.48 52.39
C ARG A 875 -8.60 30.75 52.45
N ASP A 876 -9.79 30.69 53.03
CA ASP A 876 -10.72 31.84 53.09
C ASP A 876 -10.98 32.38 54.51
N LEU A 877 -10.12 32.11 55.50
CA LEU A 877 -10.30 32.59 56.88
C LEU A 877 -9.09 33.22 57.59
N GLU A 878 -8.07 33.71 56.87
CA GLU A 878 -7.03 34.54 57.48
C GLU A 878 -6.56 35.67 56.54
N GLN A 879 -7.37 36.73 56.43
CA GLN A 879 -6.89 38.12 56.18
C GLN A 879 -8.05 39.13 56.31
N GLU A 880 -8.62 39.24 57.52
CA GLU A 880 -9.17 40.49 58.03
C GLU A 880 -8.35 40.85 59.28
N ASP A 881 -7.35 41.72 59.10
CA ASP A 881 -6.89 42.76 60.05
C ASP A 881 -5.73 43.58 59.46
#